data_AF-A0A2V3WAD8-F1
#
_entry.id   AF-A0A2V3WAD8-F1
#
_cell.length_a   1.000
_cell.length_b   1.000
_cell.length_c   1.000
_cell.angle_alpha   90.00
_cell.angle_beta   90.00
_cell.angle_gamma   90.00
#
_symmetry.space_group_name_H-M   'P 1'
#
loop_
_entity.id
_entity.type
_entity.pdbx_description
1 polymer ?
#
loop_
_entity_poly.entity_id
_entity_poly.type
_entity_poly.pdbx_seq_one_letter_code
_entity_poly.pdbx_strand_id
1 'polypeptide(L)'
;MENKQLEIIQTVAMMFKAAPGAHYLSEFLAWMNTTGDSAKDLAVSLAQTDVFKQALYADTLSNHEFSVQFVENSVGSLVNEENKAQAVSEIERMLDAGVSRGEVIYWVAMALVSVDQNDANWGAAARQFSNQVAVAAFYSIEQAGSATSLDVLQRVTANVTPDIASVVAMQTLLASGAAGKVIDGYVKGAQVFADLNGDGLLNPGEISAITDVLGSFLLPGIAGFGNLIASGGIDAATGKPFEGNMTAPAGATVINPLTTLIDEITGNGAISVQDATVKILASLGLNTGIDLLHFDPIKETIRTDTDATATGIALAIHVAAAQIQILISQTAAVLSGSGVAPDETTAIDLVYETIAAIAASLASNTGPVDLTSKDAIAYVIQEAAVRSGVDSAMVLKASVLLANAAQTIANLNQAVTDKSTSSTNESKVLSSIAAVQIVAENIEAAMKSGAAKGNVAGTVISTTGSLFANTITAAGPKVGDVTGDGKSDPLRIPPSSGGGSLPPPPPSSIQSFLATNATAFSGTAADDILSISTAATWTPLVMTAVVLDGGAGTNTLSVQDGSSIAAATVTNFSNLSFDATGVAGTNNVTMSAAQNQNFTGTITASGTGVNGETITIVGDGAVTTLSNVENYSIGDDSTNARTVTIADATTNVTADSATDAVTFNVGALSFTGTITGESTVADTLNLSTGADISGGTITNVAALVLASGAAVWLSAAQNQGFSGAVMAPGTGMNGETITVVGDGAVTTLANVENYNVGDDSTNARTVTIADATTNVTANSATDAVTFNVGALNFTGTINGDNTVADTLNLSTGADISGGTITNVAALVLALSAAVRLSAAQNQGFSGAVTAPGTGMNGETITVAGDGAVTTLTNVENYSIGDDSSNAR
;
A
#
# COMPACT_ATOMS: atom_id res chain seq x y z
N MET A 1 59.94 5.14 3.78
CA MET A 1 59.21 5.77 2.66
C MET A 1 60.21 6.13 1.58
N GLU A 2 59.96 5.77 0.32
CA GLU A 2 60.82 6.24 -0.78
C GLU A 2 60.59 7.75 -1.02
N ASN A 3 61.63 8.51 -1.39
CA ASN A 3 61.50 9.96 -1.58
C ASN A 3 60.39 10.35 -2.56
N LYS A 4 60.19 9.57 -3.64
CA LYS A 4 59.12 9.82 -4.62
C LYS A 4 57.72 9.66 -4.01
N GLN A 5 57.51 8.67 -3.14
CA GLN A 5 56.23 8.45 -2.46
C GLN A 5 55.89 9.62 -1.53
N LEU A 6 56.89 10.12 -0.79
CA LEU A 6 56.71 11.24 0.11
C LEU A 6 56.30 12.52 -0.63
N GLU A 7 56.98 12.84 -1.74
CA GLU A 7 56.65 14.02 -2.55
C GLU A 7 55.25 13.93 -3.17
N ILE A 8 54.81 12.75 -3.63
CA ILE A 8 53.44 12.54 -4.11
C ILE A 8 52.44 12.81 -3.00
N ILE A 9 52.64 12.22 -1.81
CA ILE A 9 51.73 12.39 -0.67
C ILE A 9 51.66 13.86 -0.25
N GLN A 10 52.79 14.55 -0.16
CA GLN A 10 52.83 16.00 0.15
C GLN A 10 52.04 16.80 -0.89
N THR A 11 52.24 16.49 -2.18
CA THR A 11 51.55 17.18 -3.27
C THR A 11 50.04 16.95 -3.21
N VAL A 12 49.59 15.71 -3.08
CA VAL A 12 48.17 15.34 -3.03
C VAL A 12 47.50 15.89 -1.77
N ALA A 13 48.16 15.81 -0.61
CA ALA A 13 47.64 16.34 0.64
C ALA A 13 47.45 17.86 0.58
N MET A 14 48.36 18.61 -0.06
CA MET A 14 48.20 20.05 -0.24
C MET A 14 47.10 20.37 -1.26
N MET A 15 47.02 19.59 -2.33
CA MET A 15 46.15 19.87 -3.47
C MET A 15 44.68 19.52 -3.21
N PHE A 16 44.43 18.38 -2.57
CA PHE A 16 43.09 17.81 -2.39
C PHE A 16 42.66 17.73 -0.93
N LYS A 17 43.55 18.06 0.03
CA LYS A 17 43.36 17.81 1.47
C LYS A 17 43.04 16.35 1.78
N ALA A 18 43.63 15.45 1.01
CA ALA A 18 43.31 14.04 1.00
C ALA A 18 44.57 13.18 1.09
N ALA A 19 44.42 11.98 1.62
CA ALA A 19 45.37 10.91 1.35
C ALA A 19 45.20 10.43 -0.10
N PRO A 20 46.26 10.02 -0.82
CA PRO A 20 46.10 9.39 -2.13
C PRO A 20 45.48 7.98 -2.03
N GLY A 21 45.56 7.32 -0.87
CA GLY A 21 45.21 5.90 -0.77
C GLY A 21 46.21 5.01 -1.51
N ALA A 22 46.13 3.69 -1.30
CA ALA A 22 47.02 2.74 -1.94
C ALA A 22 46.81 2.67 -3.45
N HIS A 23 45.56 2.81 -3.90
CA HIS A 23 45.19 2.77 -5.30
C HIS A 23 45.85 3.91 -6.09
N TYR A 24 45.50 5.18 -5.81
CA TYR A 24 46.04 6.30 -6.59
C TYR A 24 47.54 6.49 -6.36
N LEU A 25 48.08 6.21 -5.16
CA LEU A 25 49.52 6.25 -4.95
C LEU A 25 50.27 5.30 -5.89
N SER A 26 49.73 4.09 -6.10
CA SER A 26 50.32 3.12 -7.03
C SER A 26 50.24 3.59 -8.49
N GLU A 27 49.12 4.18 -8.90
CA GLU A 27 48.92 4.71 -10.25
C GLU A 27 49.84 5.91 -10.54
N PHE A 28 49.96 6.84 -9.59
CA PHE A 28 50.83 8.00 -9.71
C PHE A 28 52.31 7.59 -9.79
N LEU A 29 52.74 6.61 -8.99
CA LEU A 29 54.10 6.07 -9.07
C LEU A 29 54.35 5.38 -10.43
N ALA A 30 53.40 4.60 -10.92
CA ALA A 30 53.51 3.93 -12.21
C ALA A 30 53.62 4.95 -13.36
N TRP A 31 52.80 6.00 -13.32
CA TRP A 31 52.86 7.11 -14.27
C TRP A 31 54.22 7.80 -14.27
N MET A 32 54.70 8.25 -13.10
CA MET A 32 56.01 8.93 -12.98
C MET A 32 57.19 8.04 -13.41
N ASN A 33 57.14 6.74 -13.14
CA ASN A 33 58.18 5.81 -13.57
C ASN A 33 58.16 5.55 -15.08
N THR A 34 56.99 5.69 -15.72
CA THR A 34 56.82 5.49 -17.16
C THR A 34 57.20 6.72 -17.96
N THR A 35 56.80 7.91 -17.52
CA THR A 35 57.07 9.18 -18.24
C THR A 35 58.43 9.77 -17.89
N GLY A 36 58.96 9.48 -16.69
CA GLY A 36 60.14 10.15 -16.14
C GLY A 36 59.83 11.50 -15.49
N ASP A 37 58.55 11.86 -15.38
CA ASP A 37 58.08 13.13 -14.84
C ASP A 37 58.20 13.21 -13.30
N SER A 38 58.14 14.43 -12.78
CA SER A 38 58.25 14.73 -11.34
C SER A 38 56.88 14.86 -10.65
N ALA A 39 56.87 14.93 -9.31
CA ALA A 39 55.65 15.20 -8.54
C ALA A 39 55.05 16.59 -8.89
N LYS A 40 55.88 17.53 -9.33
CA LYS A 40 55.44 18.83 -9.86
C LYS A 40 54.60 18.66 -11.13
N ASP A 41 55.07 17.84 -12.07
CA ASP A 41 54.37 17.58 -13.33
C ASP A 41 53.07 16.77 -13.10
N LEU A 42 53.05 15.90 -12.09
CA LEU A 42 51.83 15.26 -11.61
C LEU A 42 50.82 16.31 -11.11
N ALA A 43 51.25 17.28 -10.29
CA ALA A 43 50.39 18.36 -9.81
C ALA A 43 49.80 19.18 -10.96
N VAL A 44 50.61 19.49 -11.98
CA VAL A 44 50.16 20.18 -13.21
C VAL A 44 49.07 19.37 -13.92
N SER A 45 49.24 18.05 -14.02
CA SER A 45 48.28 17.16 -14.67
C SER A 45 46.98 17.04 -13.87
N LEU A 46 47.08 16.84 -12.56
CA LEU A 46 45.91 16.73 -11.66
C LEU A 46 45.09 18.03 -11.64
N ALA A 47 45.74 19.19 -11.82
CA ALA A 47 45.06 20.48 -11.83
C ALA A 47 44.18 20.67 -13.07
N GLN A 48 44.31 19.78 -14.06
CA GLN A 48 43.46 19.77 -15.25
C GLN A 48 42.21 18.90 -15.11
N THR A 49 42.13 18.06 -14.09
CA THR A 49 41.01 17.15 -13.87
C THR A 49 39.73 17.88 -13.48
N ASP A 50 38.59 17.31 -13.84
CA ASP A 50 37.28 17.83 -13.42
C ASP A 50 37.13 17.79 -11.91
N VAL A 51 37.67 16.77 -11.23
CA VAL A 51 37.69 16.70 -9.77
C VAL A 51 38.36 17.93 -9.17
N PHE A 52 39.50 18.37 -9.70
CA PHE A 52 40.14 19.59 -9.21
C PHE A 52 39.37 20.87 -9.58
N LYS A 53 38.92 20.97 -10.83
CA LYS A 53 38.28 22.20 -11.35
C LYS A 53 36.86 22.40 -10.83
N GLN A 54 36.10 21.34 -10.64
CA GLN A 54 34.68 21.42 -10.31
C GLN A 54 34.45 21.22 -8.81
N ALA A 55 35.20 20.34 -8.15
CA ALA A 55 34.98 20.04 -6.73
C ALA A 55 35.84 20.88 -5.76
N LEU A 56 36.93 21.51 -6.22
CA LEU A 56 37.85 22.26 -5.34
C LEU A 56 38.03 23.72 -5.75
N TYR A 57 38.51 23.98 -6.97
CA TYR A 57 38.85 25.32 -7.42
C TYR A 57 38.37 25.58 -8.85
N ALA A 58 37.26 26.30 -8.99
CA ALA A 58 36.68 26.65 -10.28
C ALA A 58 37.72 27.26 -11.25
N ASP A 59 37.69 26.80 -12.49
CA ASP A 59 38.54 27.32 -13.57
C ASP A 59 38.14 28.75 -13.99
N THR A 60 36.94 29.19 -13.58
CA THR A 60 36.42 30.55 -13.74
C THR A 60 36.98 31.55 -12.74
N LEU A 61 37.63 31.10 -11.65
CA LEU A 61 38.26 31.99 -10.67
C LEU A 61 39.38 32.79 -11.34
N SER A 62 39.48 34.07 -11.03
CA SER A 62 40.69 34.85 -11.33
C SER A 62 41.89 34.32 -10.55
N ASN A 63 43.11 34.71 -10.97
CA ASN A 63 44.33 34.37 -10.25
C ASN A 63 44.28 34.82 -8.78
N HIS A 64 43.75 36.02 -8.53
CA HIS A 64 43.56 36.53 -7.18
C HIS A 64 42.57 35.68 -6.36
N GLU A 65 41.37 35.42 -6.90
CA GLU A 65 40.33 34.64 -6.20
C GLU A 65 40.81 33.22 -5.88
N PHE A 66 41.48 32.57 -6.83
CA PHE A 66 42.12 31.27 -6.58
C PHE A 66 43.16 31.36 -5.47
N SER A 67 44.03 32.37 -5.49
CA SER A 67 45.09 32.54 -4.49
C SER A 67 44.50 32.71 -3.08
N VAL A 68 43.47 33.54 -2.95
CA VAL A 68 42.74 33.76 -1.68
C VAL A 68 42.13 32.45 -1.18
N GLN A 69 41.36 31.76 -2.02
CA GLN A 69 40.71 30.51 -1.62
C GLN A 69 41.72 29.41 -1.31
N PHE A 70 42.80 29.31 -2.08
CA PHE A 70 43.83 28.29 -1.89
C PHE A 70 44.60 28.51 -0.58
N VAL A 71 45.00 29.73 -0.27
CA VAL A 71 45.69 30.05 1.00
C VAL A 71 44.75 29.82 2.18
N GLU A 72 43.51 30.30 2.11
CA GLU A 72 42.54 30.11 3.19
C GLU A 72 42.28 28.62 3.44
N ASN A 73 42.09 27.83 2.38
CA ASN A 73 41.93 26.40 2.50
C ASN A 73 43.19 25.73 3.08
N SER A 74 44.39 26.15 2.67
CA SER A 74 45.63 25.47 3.07
C SER A 74 46.00 25.71 4.53
N VAL A 75 45.83 26.93 5.04
CA VAL A 75 46.33 27.30 6.38
C VAL A 75 45.28 27.92 7.31
N GLY A 76 44.14 28.38 6.78
CA GLY A 76 43.02 28.90 7.55
C GLY A 76 43.41 29.90 8.63
N SER A 77 42.89 29.70 9.84
CA SER A 77 43.14 30.56 11.01
C SER A 77 44.49 30.33 11.70
N LEU A 78 45.30 29.37 11.25
CA LEU A 78 46.62 29.08 11.83
C LEU A 78 47.65 30.16 11.51
N VAL A 79 47.38 30.95 10.47
CA VAL A 79 48.23 32.03 9.98
C VAL A 79 47.42 33.32 10.01
N ASN A 80 48.01 34.40 10.53
CA ASN A 80 47.33 35.68 10.63
C ASN A 80 47.04 36.30 9.24
N GLU A 81 46.09 37.23 9.21
CA GLU A 81 45.63 37.87 7.96
C GLU A 81 46.74 38.58 7.18
N GLU A 82 47.72 39.19 7.87
CA GLU A 82 48.84 39.89 7.21
C GLU A 82 49.73 38.92 6.43
N ASN A 83 50.10 37.80 7.06
CA ASN A 83 50.94 36.77 6.44
C ASN A 83 50.17 36.02 5.35
N LYS A 84 48.86 35.78 5.52
CA LYS A 84 48.01 35.23 4.44
C LYS A 84 47.99 36.17 3.24
N ALA A 85 47.80 37.47 3.44
CA ALA A 85 47.77 38.46 2.36
C ALA A 85 49.11 38.51 1.59
N GLN A 86 50.24 38.36 2.27
CA GLN A 86 51.55 38.25 1.63
C GLN A 86 51.67 36.98 0.78
N ALA A 87 51.24 35.83 1.30
CA ALA A 87 51.24 34.57 0.54
C ALA A 87 50.32 34.64 -0.68
N VAL A 88 49.12 35.20 -0.53
CA VAL A 88 48.18 35.46 -1.65
C VAL A 88 48.85 36.31 -2.72
N SER A 89 49.51 37.42 -2.34
CA SER A 89 50.17 38.32 -3.29
C SER A 89 51.30 37.63 -4.06
N GLU A 90 52.08 36.78 -3.39
CA GLU A 90 53.17 36.05 -4.04
C GLU A 90 52.66 34.96 -4.99
N ILE A 91 51.62 34.22 -4.58
CA ILE A 91 50.98 33.22 -5.43
C ILE A 91 50.36 33.87 -6.67
N GLU A 92 49.64 34.98 -6.50
CA GLU A 92 49.06 35.74 -7.60
C GLU A 92 50.14 36.21 -8.58
N ARG A 93 51.27 36.74 -8.06
CA ARG A 93 52.42 37.14 -8.86
C ARG A 93 53.00 35.99 -9.68
N MET A 94 53.05 34.78 -9.13
CA MET A 94 53.52 33.58 -9.85
C MET A 94 52.55 33.20 -10.98
N LEU A 95 51.25 33.20 -10.70
CA LEU A 95 50.22 32.88 -11.69
C LEU A 95 50.19 33.91 -12.84
N ASP A 96 50.33 35.19 -12.52
CA ASP A 96 50.41 36.28 -13.51
C ASP A 96 51.69 36.20 -14.38
N ALA A 97 52.76 35.61 -13.83
CA ALA A 97 53.98 35.30 -14.58
C ALA A 97 53.86 34.05 -15.46
N GLY A 98 52.70 33.39 -15.49
CA GLY A 98 52.42 32.21 -16.32
C GLY A 98 52.74 30.87 -15.66
N VAL A 99 53.04 30.84 -14.36
CA VAL A 99 53.16 29.59 -13.61
C VAL A 99 51.78 28.96 -13.49
N SER A 100 51.67 27.65 -13.72
CA SER A 100 50.37 26.96 -13.61
C SER A 100 49.91 26.80 -12.15
N ARG A 101 48.60 26.68 -11.93
CA ARG A 101 48.03 26.42 -10.59
C ARG A 101 48.63 25.17 -9.93
N GLY A 102 48.80 24.08 -10.69
CA GLY A 102 49.41 22.85 -10.17
C GLY A 102 50.87 23.04 -9.72
N GLU A 103 51.65 23.82 -10.48
CA GLU A 103 53.04 24.13 -10.10
C GLU A 103 53.11 25.04 -8.86
N VAL A 104 52.20 26.01 -8.74
CA VAL A 104 52.06 26.82 -7.52
C VAL A 104 51.74 25.96 -6.30
N ILE A 105 50.79 25.03 -6.41
CA ILE A 105 50.39 24.15 -5.29
C ILE A 105 51.56 23.28 -4.84
N TYR A 106 52.29 22.68 -5.79
CA TYR A 106 53.52 21.95 -5.48
C TYR A 106 54.55 22.84 -4.78
N TRP A 107 54.77 24.06 -5.28
CA TRP A 107 55.68 25.01 -4.67
C TRP A 107 55.28 25.35 -3.22
N VAL A 108 53.99 25.62 -2.97
CA VAL A 108 53.48 25.89 -1.61
C VAL A 108 53.64 24.67 -0.70
N ALA A 109 53.38 23.45 -1.18
CA ALA A 109 53.61 22.23 -0.40
C ALA A 109 55.07 22.13 0.06
N MET A 110 56.02 22.35 -0.88
CA MET A 110 57.46 22.29 -0.56
C MET A 110 57.92 23.45 0.32
N ALA A 111 57.35 24.64 0.13
CA ALA A 111 57.62 25.79 0.97
C ALA A 111 57.18 25.52 2.42
N LEU A 112 55.97 24.99 2.62
CA LEU A 112 55.42 24.72 3.94
C LEU A 112 56.17 23.59 4.67
N VAL A 113 56.67 22.59 3.95
CA VAL A 113 57.55 21.53 4.50
C VAL A 113 58.89 22.10 4.97
N SER A 114 59.37 23.18 4.35
CA SER A 114 60.67 23.79 4.65
C SER A 114 60.61 24.82 5.80
N VAL A 115 59.40 25.21 6.24
CA VAL A 115 59.22 26.12 7.37
C VAL A 115 59.67 25.44 8.66
N ASP A 116 60.43 26.17 9.50
CA ASP A 116 60.74 25.72 10.85
C ASP A 116 59.43 25.56 11.63
N GLN A 117 59.18 24.38 12.17
CA GLN A 117 57.97 24.09 12.94
C GLN A 117 57.85 24.96 14.21
N ASN A 118 58.89 25.67 14.64
CA ASN A 118 58.84 26.63 15.75
C ASN A 118 58.66 28.09 15.28
N ASP A 119 58.53 28.34 13.98
CA ASP A 119 58.29 29.68 13.44
C ASP A 119 57.00 30.29 14.03
N ALA A 120 57.08 31.55 14.44
CA ALA A 120 56.00 32.24 15.13
C ALA A 120 54.79 32.54 14.24
N ASN A 121 54.98 32.58 12.91
CA ASN A 121 53.96 32.95 11.93
C ASN A 121 53.39 31.73 11.20
N TRP A 122 54.26 30.79 10.81
CA TRP A 122 53.93 29.67 9.92
C TRP A 122 54.13 28.30 10.58
N GLY A 123 54.79 28.23 11.74
CA GLY A 123 55.14 26.96 12.39
C GLY A 123 53.92 26.10 12.73
N ALA A 124 52.78 26.71 13.08
CA ALA A 124 51.54 25.97 13.33
C ALA A 124 50.98 25.30 12.07
N ALA A 125 50.91 26.02 10.95
CA ALA A 125 50.49 25.48 9.67
C ALA A 125 51.46 24.39 9.17
N ALA A 126 52.76 24.61 9.32
CA ALA A 126 53.79 23.62 8.96
C ALA A 126 53.65 22.31 9.77
N ARG A 127 53.39 22.41 11.08
CA ARG A 127 53.11 21.24 11.93
C ARG A 127 51.86 20.50 11.49
N GLN A 128 50.75 21.19 11.25
CA GLN A 128 49.52 20.55 10.80
C GLN A 128 49.70 19.84 9.46
N PHE A 129 50.34 20.48 8.49
CA PHE A 129 50.59 19.87 7.19
C PHE A 129 51.51 18.64 7.31
N SER A 130 52.58 18.73 8.10
CA SER A 130 53.46 17.58 8.38
C SER A 130 52.70 16.43 9.03
N ASN A 131 51.79 16.73 9.97
CA ASN A 131 50.95 15.73 10.63
C ASN A 131 49.97 15.08 9.66
N GLN A 132 49.33 15.87 8.78
CA GLN A 132 48.43 15.35 7.73
C GLN A 132 49.18 14.43 6.77
N VAL A 133 50.38 14.80 6.34
CA VAL A 133 51.25 13.95 5.50
C VAL A 133 51.60 12.64 6.20
N ALA A 134 51.89 12.67 7.50
CA ALA A 134 52.17 11.46 8.28
C ALA A 134 50.96 10.52 8.35
N VAL A 135 49.76 11.05 8.57
CA VAL A 135 48.52 10.24 8.58
C VAL A 135 48.18 9.73 7.19
N ALA A 136 48.31 10.56 6.14
CA ALA A 136 48.10 10.15 4.75
C ALA A 136 49.05 9.03 4.32
N ALA A 137 50.32 9.09 4.75
CA ALA A 137 51.29 8.04 4.53
C ALA A 137 50.96 6.74 5.28
N PHE A 138 50.54 6.85 6.55
CA PHE A 138 50.09 5.71 7.33
C PHE A 138 48.92 5.00 6.61
N TYR A 139 47.90 5.75 6.18
CA TYR A 139 46.77 5.21 5.43
C TYR A 139 47.19 4.56 4.10
N SER A 140 47.95 5.29 3.28
CA SER A 140 48.21 4.92 1.88
C SER A 140 49.28 3.83 1.73
N ILE A 141 50.27 3.81 2.62
CA ILE A 141 51.45 2.92 2.52
C ILE A 141 51.37 1.81 3.57
N GLU A 142 51.21 2.17 4.85
CA GLU A 142 51.33 1.21 5.94
C GLU A 142 50.08 0.33 6.06
N GLN A 143 48.89 0.93 5.95
CA GLN A 143 47.61 0.22 6.00
C GLN A 143 47.11 -0.22 4.62
N ALA A 144 47.72 0.26 3.54
CA ALA A 144 47.30 0.01 2.16
C ALA A 144 45.80 0.27 1.93
N GLY A 145 45.26 1.36 2.49
CA GLY A 145 43.84 1.71 2.39
C GLY A 145 43.39 1.86 0.94
N SER A 146 42.31 1.16 0.57
CA SER A 146 41.88 0.98 -0.83
C SER A 146 40.80 1.96 -1.29
N ALA A 147 40.43 2.95 -0.47
CA ALA A 147 39.39 3.91 -0.85
C ALA A 147 39.77 4.69 -2.12
N THR A 148 38.76 4.92 -2.96
CA THR A 148 38.87 5.71 -4.19
C THR A 148 37.92 6.90 -4.21
N SER A 149 36.96 6.97 -3.28
CA SER A 149 36.12 8.14 -3.05
C SER A 149 36.97 9.30 -2.51
N LEU A 150 36.86 10.48 -3.14
CA LEU A 150 37.58 11.67 -2.69
C LEU A 150 37.15 12.08 -1.27
N ASP A 151 35.86 11.99 -0.96
CA ASP A 151 35.33 12.35 0.37
C ASP A 151 35.95 11.47 1.47
N VAL A 152 35.95 10.14 1.27
CA VAL A 152 36.59 9.18 2.19
C VAL A 152 38.08 9.49 2.36
N LEU A 153 38.78 9.80 1.26
CA LEU A 153 40.21 10.11 1.27
C LEU A 153 40.53 11.45 1.93
N GLN A 154 39.66 12.46 1.83
CA GLN A 154 39.76 13.73 2.54
C GLN A 154 39.57 13.54 4.05
N ARG A 155 38.64 12.65 4.41
CA ARG A 155 38.34 12.31 5.80
C ARG A 155 39.48 11.63 6.55
N VAL A 156 40.41 10.98 5.85
CA VAL A 156 41.64 10.42 6.44
C VAL A 156 42.45 11.49 7.18
N THR A 157 42.44 12.74 6.69
CA THR A 157 43.27 13.84 7.21
C THR A 157 42.50 15.01 7.82
N ALA A 158 41.18 15.00 7.77
CA ALA A 158 40.32 16.14 8.14
C ALA A 158 40.51 16.64 9.58
N ASN A 159 40.63 15.72 10.55
CA ASN A 159 40.72 16.06 11.98
C ASN A 159 42.16 16.16 12.52
N VAL A 160 43.15 16.20 11.62
CA VAL A 160 44.57 16.28 11.99
C VAL A 160 44.96 17.74 12.20
N THR A 161 45.46 18.07 13.39
CA THR A 161 45.76 19.44 13.84
C THR A 161 47.27 19.64 14.05
N PRO A 162 47.77 20.84 14.42
CA PRO A 162 49.17 21.04 14.77
C PRO A 162 49.63 20.26 16.01
N ASP A 163 48.72 19.71 16.81
CA ASP A 163 49.03 18.85 17.94
C ASP A 163 49.32 17.42 17.45
N ILE A 164 50.49 16.89 17.81
CA ILE A 164 50.91 15.53 17.45
C ILE A 164 49.97 14.45 18.01
N ALA A 165 49.24 14.73 19.10
CA ALA A 165 48.25 13.82 19.64
C ALA A 165 47.13 13.50 18.63
N SER A 166 46.81 14.44 17.73
CA SER A 166 45.82 14.21 16.67
C SER A 166 46.24 13.14 15.66
N VAL A 167 47.55 13.00 15.39
CA VAL A 167 48.09 11.93 14.53
C VAL A 167 47.84 10.57 15.15
N VAL A 168 48.14 10.42 16.44
CA VAL A 168 47.94 9.17 17.17
C VAL A 168 46.45 8.80 17.23
N ALA A 169 45.59 9.77 17.50
CA ALA A 169 44.14 9.57 17.52
C ALA A 169 43.63 9.11 16.15
N MET A 170 44.05 9.77 15.06
CA MET A 170 43.60 9.44 13.72
C MET A 170 44.14 8.08 13.24
N GLN A 171 45.42 7.78 13.48
CA GLN A 171 45.98 6.46 13.16
C GLN A 171 45.28 5.33 13.93
N THR A 172 44.91 5.58 15.18
CA THR A 172 44.14 4.62 15.99
C THR A 172 42.75 4.38 15.40
N LEU A 173 42.04 5.45 15.04
CA LEU A 173 40.72 5.37 14.41
C LEU A 173 40.76 4.60 13.08
N LEU A 174 41.73 4.92 12.22
CA LEU A 174 41.95 4.22 10.94
C LEU A 174 42.26 2.73 11.15
N ALA A 175 43.09 2.40 12.16
CA ALA A 175 43.45 1.02 12.45
C ALA A 175 42.32 0.23 13.13
N SER A 176 41.45 0.87 13.91
CA SER A 176 40.31 0.21 14.54
C SER A 176 39.16 -0.04 13.56
N GLY A 177 39.02 0.81 12.53
CA GLY A 177 37.86 0.84 11.66
C GLY A 177 36.67 1.58 12.31
N ALA A 178 35.46 1.32 11.81
CA ALA A 178 34.24 1.96 12.29
C ALA A 178 33.48 1.09 13.30
N ALA A 179 33.10 1.68 14.43
CA ALA A 179 32.22 1.07 15.41
C ALA A 179 31.17 2.11 15.81
N GLY A 180 29.90 1.73 15.81
CA GLY A 180 28.84 2.70 15.96
C GLY A 180 27.47 2.09 16.13
N LYS A 181 26.44 2.91 15.96
CA LYS A 181 25.04 2.53 16.08
C LYS A 181 24.19 3.06 14.93
N VAL A 182 23.19 2.29 14.53
CA VAL A 182 22.11 2.74 13.65
C VAL A 182 20.92 3.17 14.51
N ILE A 183 20.43 4.40 14.32
CA ILE A 183 19.45 5.06 15.19
C ILE A 183 18.35 5.75 14.37
N ASP A 184 17.16 5.16 14.32
CA ASP A 184 15.87 5.81 14.06
C ASP A 184 15.09 5.84 15.40
N GLY A 185 14.67 4.67 15.87
CA GLY A 185 15.08 4.06 17.14
C GLY A 185 16.26 3.09 16.93
N TYR A 186 16.86 2.52 17.99
CA TYR A 186 17.99 1.60 17.76
C TYR A 186 17.59 0.47 16.79
N VAL A 187 18.26 0.37 15.63
CA VAL A 187 17.84 -0.56 14.57
C VAL A 187 18.60 -1.87 14.68
N LYS A 188 17.90 -2.93 15.06
CA LYS A 188 18.44 -4.29 15.22
C LYS A 188 18.40 -5.07 13.90
N GLY A 189 19.47 -5.77 13.58
CA GLY A 189 19.53 -6.65 12.41
C GLY A 189 19.69 -5.94 11.06
N ALA A 190 20.04 -4.65 11.06
CA ALA A 190 20.36 -3.89 9.85
C ALA A 190 21.72 -4.32 9.29
N GLN A 191 21.83 -4.38 7.96
CA GLN A 191 23.13 -4.53 7.30
C GLN A 191 23.81 -3.17 7.22
N VAL A 192 25.04 -3.09 7.73
CA VAL A 192 25.89 -1.90 7.66
C VAL A 192 27.15 -2.24 6.88
N PHE A 193 27.54 -1.42 5.92
CA PHE A 193 28.82 -1.54 5.23
C PHE A 193 29.52 -0.19 5.06
N ALA A 194 30.84 -0.25 4.86
CA ALA A 194 31.66 0.90 4.56
C ALA A 194 31.89 0.99 3.04
N ASP A 195 31.27 1.99 2.40
CA ASP A 195 31.46 2.36 1.02
C ASP A 195 32.78 3.12 0.86
N LEU A 196 33.72 2.50 0.16
CA LEU A 196 35.08 3.01 -0.04
C LEU A 196 35.23 3.73 -1.39
N ASN A 197 34.33 3.48 -2.34
CA ASN A 197 34.41 4.03 -3.69
C ASN A 197 33.34 5.10 -3.99
N GLY A 198 32.33 5.24 -3.14
CA GLY A 198 31.26 6.22 -3.24
C GLY A 198 30.16 5.85 -4.23
N ASP A 199 29.97 4.57 -4.56
CA ASP A 199 28.94 4.12 -5.50
C ASP A 199 27.64 3.66 -4.84
N GLY A 200 27.58 3.65 -3.51
CA GLY A 200 26.40 3.28 -2.73
C GLY A 200 26.11 1.77 -2.69
N LEU A 201 26.99 0.92 -3.24
CA LEU A 201 26.81 -0.52 -3.34
C LEU A 201 27.87 -1.27 -2.54
N LEU A 202 27.54 -2.44 -2.01
CA LEU A 202 28.51 -3.31 -1.36
C LEU A 202 29.36 -4.06 -2.40
N ASN A 203 30.60 -3.63 -2.57
CA ASN A 203 31.56 -4.13 -3.56
C ASN A 203 32.58 -5.13 -2.98
N PRO A 204 33.25 -5.92 -3.84
CA PRO A 204 34.39 -6.72 -3.42
C PRO A 204 35.52 -5.84 -2.84
N GLY A 205 35.87 -6.08 -1.57
CA GLY A 205 36.90 -5.31 -0.85
C GLY A 205 36.32 -4.41 0.25
N GLU A 206 35.02 -4.18 0.22
CA GLU A 206 34.28 -3.51 1.28
C GLU A 206 33.80 -4.52 2.31
N ILE A 207 33.73 -4.08 3.57
CA ILE A 207 33.34 -4.93 4.68
C ILE A 207 31.95 -4.55 5.19
N SER A 208 31.20 -5.54 5.64
CA SER A 208 29.86 -5.36 6.20
C SER A 208 29.70 -6.10 7.53
N ALA A 209 28.72 -5.65 8.31
CA ALA A 209 28.29 -6.22 9.57
C ALA A 209 26.77 -6.17 9.70
N ILE A 210 26.21 -6.91 10.65
CA ILE A 210 24.81 -6.85 11.02
C ILE A 210 24.70 -6.23 12.42
N THR A 211 23.79 -5.29 12.61
CA THR A 211 23.61 -4.65 13.93
C THR A 211 23.07 -5.63 14.97
N ASP A 212 23.53 -5.49 16.21
CA ASP A 212 23.06 -6.28 17.35
C ASP A 212 21.70 -5.80 17.90
N VAL A 213 21.27 -6.36 19.03
CA VAL A 213 19.98 -6.02 19.67
C VAL A 213 19.88 -4.57 20.14
N LEU A 214 21.01 -3.86 20.27
CA LEU A 214 21.09 -2.46 20.67
C LEU A 214 21.47 -1.55 19.48
N GLY A 215 21.35 -2.05 18.26
CA GLY A 215 21.68 -1.33 17.03
C GLY A 215 23.17 -1.16 16.77
N SER A 216 24.05 -1.84 17.51
CA SER A 216 25.50 -1.63 17.44
C SER A 216 26.14 -2.45 16.31
N PHE A 217 27.14 -1.88 15.62
CA PHE A 217 27.94 -2.57 14.60
C PHE A 217 29.45 -2.36 14.81
N LEU A 218 30.25 -3.23 14.19
CA LEU A 218 31.71 -3.11 14.13
C LEU A 218 32.20 -3.55 12.74
N LEU A 219 32.85 -2.62 12.04
CA LEU A 219 33.56 -2.80 10.78
C LEU A 219 35.07 -2.64 11.04
N PRO A 220 35.81 -3.72 11.32
CA PRO A 220 37.18 -3.63 11.81
C PRO A 220 38.18 -3.22 10.73
N GLY A 221 39.18 -2.45 11.15
CA GLY A 221 40.35 -2.12 10.32
C GLY A 221 40.07 -1.08 9.24
N ILE A 222 41.08 -0.84 8.39
CA ILE A 222 41.08 0.26 7.42
C ILE A 222 39.95 0.17 6.38
N ALA A 223 39.52 -1.05 6.05
CA ALA A 223 38.41 -1.29 5.13
C ALA A 223 37.06 -0.85 5.71
N GLY A 224 36.98 -0.64 7.03
CA GLY A 224 35.79 -0.08 7.69
C GLY A 224 35.75 1.44 7.72
N PHE A 225 36.77 2.13 7.20
CA PHE A 225 36.82 3.60 7.14
C PHE A 225 36.33 4.08 5.76
N GLY A 226 35.04 3.93 5.50
CA GLY A 226 34.33 4.41 4.32
C GLY A 226 33.00 5.03 4.72
N ASN A 227 32.30 5.67 3.79
CA ASN A 227 30.96 6.20 4.06
C ASN A 227 30.05 5.05 4.47
N LEU A 228 29.32 5.22 5.55
CA LEU A 228 28.59 4.13 6.17
C LEU A 228 27.19 4.09 5.59
N ILE A 229 26.75 2.92 5.16
CA ILE A 229 25.39 2.71 4.62
C ILE A 229 24.72 1.61 5.43
N ALA A 230 23.55 1.91 5.99
CA ALA A 230 22.72 0.99 6.75
C ALA A 230 21.40 0.73 6.03
N SER A 231 20.99 -0.54 5.91
CA SER A 231 19.72 -0.93 5.29
C SER A 231 19.07 -2.12 6.01
N GLY A 232 17.73 -2.16 5.97
CA GLY A 232 16.91 -3.19 6.62
C GLY A 232 17.01 -3.19 8.14
N GLY A 233 16.59 -4.30 8.77
CA GLY A 233 16.51 -4.42 10.23
C GLY A 233 15.15 -4.05 10.79
N ILE A 234 15.07 -3.97 12.13
CA ILE A 234 13.85 -3.68 12.89
C ILE A 234 14.18 -2.56 13.88
N ASP A 235 13.39 -1.50 13.87
CA ASP A 235 13.42 -0.45 14.88
C ASP A 235 12.99 -1.03 16.24
N ALA A 236 13.87 -0.94 17.24
CA ALA A 236 13.62 -1.48 18.57
C ALA A 236 12.49 -0.76 19.33
N ALA A 237 12.23 0.51 19.04
CA ALA A 237 11.22 1.34 19.68
C ALA A 237 9.81 1.07 19.14
N THR A 238 9.67 0.91 17.82
CA THR A 238 8.35 0.66 17.18
C THR A 238 8.06 -0.82 16.94
N GLY A 239 9.11 -1.65 16.91
CA GLY A 239 9.04 -3.08 16.60
C GLY A 239 8.83 -3.37 15.11
N LYS A 240 9.10 -2.40 14.23
CA LYS A 240 8.74 -2.46 12.81
C LYS A 240 9.97 -2.42 11.89
N PRO A 241 9.87 -2.95 10.66
CA PRO A 241 10.99 -2.97 9.73
C PRO A 241 11.43 -1.56 9.38
N PHE A 242 12.75 -1.33 9.34
CA PHE A 242 13.30 -0.10 8.77
C PHE A 242 13.26 -0.18 7.23
N GLU A 243 12.77 0.88 6.59
CA GLU A 243 12.61 0.98 5.14
C GLU A 243 13.61 1.98 4.55
N GLY A 244 14.18 1.65 3.38
CA GLY A 244 15.18 2.47 2.71
C GLY A 244 16.60 2.29 3.26
N ASN A 245 17.45 3.30 3.02
CA ASN A 245 18.83 3.37 3.47
C ASN A 245 19.05 4.61 4.36
N MET A 246 19.92 4.50 5.36
CA MET A 246 20.50 5.64 6.04
C MET A 246 22.01 5.65 5.81
N THR A 247 22.57 6.84 5.66
CA THR A 247 24.01 7.01 5.43
C THR A 247 24.68 7.89 6.50
N ALA A 248 26.00 7.80 6.57
CA ALA A 248 26.82 8.71 7.36
C ALA A 248 28.21 8.86 6.71
N PRO A 249 28.82 10.06 6.73
CA PRO A 249 30.15 10.25 6.19
C PRO A 249 31.17 9.39 6.93
N ALA A 250 32.31 9.05 6.28
CA ALA A 250 33.34 8.07 6.70
C ALA A 250 33.44 7.70 8.20
N GLY A 251 34.49 7.92 8.98
CA GLY A 251 34.50 7.58 10.43
C GLY A 251 33.48 8.31 11.35
N ALA A 252 32.18 8.26 11.09
CA ALA A 252 31.10 8.53 12.03
C ALA A 252 30.84 7.30 12.92
N THR A 253 30.22 7.50 14.08
CA THR A 253 29.80 6.42 14.98
C THR A 253 28.29 6.32 15.14
N VAL A 254 27.54 7.17 14.44
CA VAL A 254 26.08 7.21 14.43
C VAL A 254 25.61 7.26 12.97
N ILE A 255 24.65 6.39 12.63
CA ILE A 255 23.94 6.39 11.36
C ILE A 255 22.46 6.66 11.70
N ASN A 256 21.96 7.85 11.34
CA ASN A 256 20.59 8.28 11.61
C ASN A 256 20.09 9.24 10.50
N PRO A 257 18.83 9.71 10.55
CA PRO A 257 18.31 10.62 9.52
C PRO A 257 19.12 11.93 9.39
N LEU A 258 19.72 12.43 10.47
CA LEU A 258 20.52 13.67 10.45
C LEU A 258 21.90 13.47 9.84
N THR A 259 22.58 12.35 10.12
CA THR A 259 23.86 12.03 9.47
C THR A 259 23.69 11.69 8.00
N THR A 260 22.53 11.13 7.64
CA THR A 260 22.15 10.90 6.23
C THR A 260 22.04 12.24 5.50
N LEU A 261 21.34 13.22 6.09
CA LEU A 261 21.28 14.57 5.51
C LEU A 261 22.65 15.26 5.41
N ILE A 262 23.57 15.01 6.36
CA ILE A 262 24.94 15.53 6.28
C ILE A 262 25.66 14.89 5.09
N ASP A 263 25.60 13.57 4.96
CA ASP A 263 26.24 12.82 3.88
C ASP A 263 25.73 13.28 2.50
N GLU A 264 24.41 13.42 2.35
CA GLU A 264 23.75 13.93 1.15
C GLU A 264 24.19 15.35 0.76
N ILE A 265 24.30 16.26 1.74
CA ILE A 265 24.81 17.62 1.48
C ILE A 265 26.26 17.59 1.00
N THR A 266 27.06 16.67 1.53
CA THR A 266 28.49 16.56 1.22
C THR A 266 28.81 15.75 -0.02
N GLY A 267 27.89 14.90 -0.53
CA GLY A 267 28.15 14.00 -1.66
C GLY A 267 28.57 14.69 -2.96
N ASN A 268 28.28 15.99 -3.12
CA ASN A 268 28.73 16.80 -4.25
C ASN A 268 30.13 17.45 -4.06
N GLY A 269 30.77 17.25 -2.90
CA GLY A 269 32.11 17.73 -2.57
C GLY A 269 32.22 19.26 -2.35
N ALA A 270 31.12 20.01 -2.44
CA ALA A 270 31.14 21.48 -2.40
C ALA A 270 31.15 22.05 -0.98
N ILE A 271 30.74 21.26 0.01
CA ILE A 271 30.60 21.67 1.42
C ILE A 271 31.34 20.65 2.28
N SER A 272 32.09 21.11 3.29
CA SER A 272 32.75 20.20 4.22
C SER A 272 31.73 19.54 5.17
N VAL A 273 32.01 18.34 5.67
CA VAL A 273 31.17 17.64 6.67
C VAL A 273 30.90 18.51 7.90
N GLN A 274 31.88 19.30 8.35
CA GLN A 274 31.70 20.21 9.49
C GLN A 274 30.72 21.34 9.16
N ASP A 275 30.86 21.95 7.99
CA ASP A 275 29.95 23.03 7.56
C ASP A 275 28.55 22.50 7.30
N ALA A 276 28.43 21.31 6.73
CA ALA A 276 27.15 20.61 6.55
C ALA A 276 26.47 20.33 7.90
N THR A 277 27.22 19.86 8.90
CA THR A 277 26.73 19.65 10.27
C THR A 277 26.20 20.95 10.88
N VAL A 278 26.99 22.03 10.83
CA VAL A 278 26.56 23.34 11.33
C VAL A 278 25.33 23.84 10.60
N LYS A 279 25.26 23.62 9.27
CA LYS A 279 24.16 24.07 8.44
C LYS A 279 22.86 23.32 8.73
N ILE A 280 22.91 22.00 8.93
CA ILE A 280 21.75 21.20 9.36
C ILE A 280 21.26 21.68 10.74
N LEU A 281 22.17 21.81 11.70
CA LEU A 281 21.82 22.27 13.05
C LEU A 281 21.17 23.66 13.02
N ALA A 282 21.76 24.61 12.29
CA ALA A 282 21.21 25.96 12.15
C ALA A 282 19.86 25.97 11.43
N SER A 283 19.70 25.18 10.36
CA SER A 283 18.46 25.09 9.59
C SER A 283 17.30 24.54 10.43
N LEU A 284 17.58 23.68 11.40
CA LEU A 284 16.58 23.09 12.30
C LEU A 284 16.46 23.84 13.64
N GLY A 285 17.21 24.92 13.84
CA GLY A 285 17.22 25.67 15.09
C GLY A 285 17.79 24.89 16.29
N LEU A 286 18.65 23.90 16.02
CA LEU A 286 19.31 23.07 17.01
C LEU A 286 20.64 23.69 17.47
N ASN A 287 21.20 23.16 18.56
CA ASN A 287 22.47 23.64 19.11
C ASN A 287 23.63 23.33 18.15
N THR A 288 24.26 24.36 17.59
CA THR A 288 25.36 24.25 16.61
C THR A 288 26.68 23.74 17.18
N GLY A 289 26.79 23.59 18.51
CA GLY A 289 27.96 23.03 19.18
C GLY A 289 27.96 21.49 19.29
N ILE A 290 26.94 20.81 18.77
CA ILE A 290 26.83 19.35 18.81
C ILE A 290 27.48 18.72 17.56
N ASP A 291 28.29 17.69 17.78
CA ASP A 291 28.84 16.87 16.70
C ASP A 291 27.91 15.69 16.39
N LEU A 292 27.06 15.85 15.37
CA LEU A 292 26.05 14.85 15.01
C LEU A 292 26.65 13.51 14.56
N LEU A 293 27.91 13.46 14.10
CA LEU A 293 28.55 12.20 13.66
C LEU A 293 28.85 11.25 14.83
N HIS A 294 28.94 11.79 16.05
CA HIS A 294 29.33 11.05 17.25
C HIS A 294 28.33 11.20 18.40
N PHE A 295 27.15 11.76 18.13
CA PHE A 295 26.15 12.07 19.14
C PHE A 295 24.96 11.12 19.04
N ASP A 296 24.82 10.25 20.05
CA ASP A 296 23.67 9.37 20.21
C ASP A 296 22.57 10.11 21.00
N PRO A 297 21.52 10.64 20.34
CA PRO A 297 20.57 11.52 21.01
C PRO A 297 19.68 10.76 22.00
N ILE A 298 19.45 9.46 21.81
CA ILE A 298 18.64 8.64 22.72
C ILE A 298 19.42 8.42 24.02
N LYS A 299 20.67 7.96 23.91
CA LYS A 299 21.55 7.74 25.05
C LYS A 299 21.75 9.02 25.85
N GLU A 300 22.02 10.14 25.19
CA GLU A 300 22.29 11.42 25.86
C GLU A 300 21.01 12.02 26.50
N THR A 301 19.82 11.72 25.97
CA THR A 301 18.54 12.16 26.54
C THR A 301 18.26 11.55 27.92
N ILE A 302 18.67 10.31 28.17
CA ILE A 302 18.36 9.60 29.43
C ILE A 302 19.47 9.65 30.49
N ARG A 303 20.46 10.53 30.30
CA ARG A 303 21.62 10.61 31.18
C ARG A 303 21.27 11.20 32.54
N THR A 304 21.67 10.50 33.60
CA THR A 304 21.47 10.98 34.98
C THR A 304 22.66 11.74 35.55
N ASP A 305 23.78 11.82 34.83
CA ASP A 305 25.05 12.43 35.28
C ASP A 305 25.35 13.80 34.64
N THR A 306 24.38 14.36 33.90
CA THR A 306 24.46 15.67 33.27
C THR A 306 23.32 16.58 33.72
N ASP A 307 23.35 17.86 33.33
CA ASP A 307 22.27 18.79 33.66
C ASP A 307 21.07 18.68 32.69
N ALA A 308 19.92 19.19 33.11
CA ALA A 308 18.69 19.14 32.34
C ALA A 308 18.74 19.97 31.03
N THR A 309 19.71 20.89 30.90
CA THR A 309 19.90 21.64 29.65
C THR A 309 20.54 20.74 28.60
N ALA A 310 21.54 19.96 28.99
CA ALA A 310 22.20 18.99 28.11
C ALA A 310 21.24 17.87 27.67
N THR A 311 20.46 17.29 28.57
CA THR A 311 19.45 16.28 28.19
C THR A 311 18.33 16.88 27.32
N GLY A 312 17.92 18.13 27.59
CA GLY A 312 16.98 18.87 26.75
C GLY A 312 17.49 19.12 25.32
N ILE A 313 18.79 19.41 25.15
CA ILE A 313 19.42 19.52 23.83
C ILE A 313 19.40 18.16 23.11
N ALA A 314 19.73 17.08 23.81
CA ALA A 314 19.70 15.73 23.24
C ALA A 314 18.29 15.34 22.78
N LEU A 315 17.27 15.63 23.60
CA LEU A 315 15.88 15.37 23.27
C LEU A 315 15.42 16.18 22.06
N ALA A 316 15.84 17.45 21.94
CA ALA A 316 15.51 18.26 20.77
C ALA A 316 16.09 17.69 19.48
N ILE A 317 17.31 17.13 19.52
CA ILE A 317 17.93 16.43 18.39
C ILE A 317 17.16 15.14 18.05
N HIS A 318 16.75 14.36 19.05
CA HIS A 318 15.94 13.16 18.83
C HIS A 318 14.56 13.50 18.22
N VAL A 319 13.90 14.55 18.71
CA VAL A 319 12.63 15.06 18.16
C VAL A 319 12.79 15.46 16.70
N ALA A 320 13.84 16.19 16.36
CA ALA A 320 14.12 16.58 14.98
C ALA A 320 14.35 15.36 14.07
N ALA A 321 15.12 14.36 14.55
CA ALA A 321 15.34 13.12 13.82
C ALA A 321 14.01 12.36 13.57
N ALA A 322 13.16 12.21 14.58
CA ALA A 322 11.86 11.56 14.46
C ALA A 322 10.90 12.30 13.50
N GLN A 323 10.89 13.64 13.53
CA GLN A 323 10.07 14.46 12.63
C GLN A 323 10.55 14.38 11.17
N ILE A 324 11.86 14.32 10.96
CA ILE A 324 12.45 14.13 9.63
C ILE A 324 12.10 12.74 9.10
N GLN A 325 12.17 11.69 9.93
CA GLN A 325 11.78 10.35 9.52
C GLN A 325 10.30 10.26 9.12
N ILE A 326 9.40 10.86 9.91
CA ILE A 326 7.97 10.97 9.58
C ILE A 326 7.81 11.71 8.25
N LEU A 327 8.47 12.86 8.06
CA LEU A 327 8.41 13.60 6.81
C LEU A 327 8.86 12.75 5.61
N ILE A 328 9.97 12.01 5.73
CA ILE A 328 10.54 11.19 4.66
C ILE A 328 9.61 10.04 4.30
N SER A 329 9.29 9.17 5.27
CA SER A 329 8.46 7.97 5.07
C SER A 329 7.07 8.33 4.51
N GLN A 330 6.40 9.32 5.10
CA GLN A 330 5.08 9.75 4.63
C GLN A 330 5.11 10.43 3.27
N THR A 331 6.16 11.20 2.95
CA THR A 331 6.31 11.76 1.60
C THR A 331 6.60 10.65 0.58
N ALA A 332 7.46 9.71 0.91
CA ALA A 332 7.79 8.55 0.09
C ALA A 332 6.55 7.69 -0.22
N ALA A 333 5.69 7.45 0.77
CA ALA A 333 4.41 6.79 0.61
C ALA A 333 3.49 7.52 -0.39
N VAL A 334 3.42 8.86 -0.33
CA VAL A 334 2.62 9.66 -1.28
C VAL A 334 3.19 9.61 -2.69
N LEU A 335 4.51 9.76 -2.84
CA LEU A 335 5.17 9.77 -4.15
C LEU A 335 5.12 8.39 -4.83
N SER A 336 5.41 7.32 -4.09
CA SER A 336 5.32 5.96 -4.63
C SER A 336 3.87 5.54 -4.88
N GLY A 337 2.96 5.84 -3.95
CA GLY A 337 1.53 5.54 -4.11
C GLY A 337 0.88 6.26 -5.29
N SER A 338 1.24 7.52 -5.54
CA SER A 338 0.73 8.28 -6.70
C SER A 338 1.39 7.89 -8.04
N GLY A 339 2.44 7.06 -8.00
CA GLY A 339 3.21 6.64 -9.17
C GLY A 339 4.23 7.68 -9.66
N VAL A 340 4.56 8.68 -8.84
CA VAL A 340 5.64 9.65 -9.12
C VAL A 340 7.02 8.99 -8.96
N ALA A 341 7.18 8.18 -7.91
CA ALA A 341 8.34 7.32 -7.75
C ALA A 341 7.96 5.87 -8.10
N PRO A 342 8.89 5.06 -8.65
CA PRO A 342 8.60 3.68 -9.04
C PRO A 342 8.35 2.76 -7.83
N ASP A 343 9.02 3.05 -6.71
CA ASP A 343 8.89 2.33 -5.44
C ASP A 343 9.23 3.27 -4.28
N GLU A 344 9.04 2.75 -3.07
CA GLU A 344 9.21 3.50 -1.82
C GLU A 344 10.68 3.77 -1.50
N THR A 345 11.59 2.84 -1.80
CA THR A 345 13.04 3.04 -1.61
C THR A 345 13.56 4.19 -2.46
N THR A 346 13.23 4.20 -3.75
CA THR A 346 13.57 5.31 -4.66
C THR A 346 12.95 6.63 -4.19
N ALA A 347 11.73 6.57 -3.64
CA ALA A 347 11.06 7.75 -3.11
C ALA A 347 11.74 8.28 -1.83
N ILE A 348 12.25 7.41 -0.95
CA ILE A 348 12.99 7.78 0.25
C ILE A 348 14.28 8.51 -0.12
N ASP A 349 15.10 7.92 -1.00
CA ASP A 349 16.36 8.53 -1.47
C ASP A 349 16.10 9.92 -2.08
N LEU A 350 15.10 10.02 -2.96
CA LEU A 350 14.69 11.29 -3.57
C LEU A 350 14.27 12.35 -2.54
N VAL A 351 13.61 11.95 -1.44
CA VAL A 351 13.19 12.89 -0.40
C VAL A 351 14.38 13.35 0.45
N TYR A 352 15.32 12.46 0.77
CA TYR A 352 16.59 12.84 1.40
C TYR A 352 17.36 13.87 0.55
N GLU A 353 17.54 13.59 -0.75
CA GLU A 353 18.18 14.53 -1.70
C GLU A 353 17.45 15.88 -1.73
N THR A 354 16.12 15.86 -1.72
CA THR A 354 15.30 17.08 -1.72
C THR A 354 15.51 17.90 -0.46
N ILE A 355 15.45 17.27 0.72
CA ILE A 355 15.64 17.96 2.01
C ILE A 355 17.07 18.50 2.11
N ALA A 356 18.07 17.71 1.71
CA ALA A 356 19.47 18.12 1.67
C ALA A 356 19.68 19.34 0.75
N ALA A 357 19.09 19.34 -0.45
CA ALA A 357 19.16 20.46 -1.37
C ALA A 357 18.46 21.71 -0.84
N ILE A 358 17.30 21.56 -0.19
CA ILE A 358 16.61 22.68 0.48
C ILE A 358 17.50 23.26 1.57
N ALA A 359 18.01 22.43 2.48
CA ALA A 359 18.91 22.85 3.55
C ALA A 359 20.17 23.53 3.02
N ALA A 360 20.79 22.99 1.96
CA ALA A 360 21.95 23.58 1.30
C ALA A 360 21.64 24.95 0.64
N SER A 361 20.41 25.18 0.19
CA SER A 361 20.00 26.45 -0.43
C SER A 361 19.61 27.56 0.55
N LEU A 362 19.33 27.21 1.82
CA LEU A 362 18.96 28.19 2.84
C LEU A 362 20.11 29.17 3.11
N ALA A 363 19.79 30.46 3.02
CA ALA A 363 20.72 31.52 3.37
C ALA A 363 20.92 31.57 4.89
N SER A 364 22.10 31.95 5.37
CA SER A 364 22.41 31.96 6.81
C SER A 364 21.54 32.91 7.66
N ASN A 365 20.67 33.71 7.04
CA ASN A 365 19.73 34.64 7.68
C ASN A 365 18.26 34.21 7.60
N THR A 366 17.95 33.07 6.98
CA THR A 366 16.60 32.49 7.07
C THR A 366 16.41 31.90 8.47
N GLY A 367 15.26 32.15 9.10
CA GLY A 367 14.94 31.52 10.37
C GLY A 367 14.86 29.97 10.25
N PRO A 368 14.84 29.25 11.38
CA PRO A 368 14.72 27.79 11.38
C PRO A 368 13.52 27.29 10.58
N VAL A 369 13.68 26.15 9.92
CA VAL A 369 12.61 25.42 9.24
C VAL A 369 11.72 24.78 10.31
N ASP A 370 10.45 25.15 10.29
CA ASP A 370 9.45 24.55 11.17
C ASP A 370 8.92 23.24 10.55
N LEU A 371 9.32 22.10 11.11
CA LEU A 371 8.90 20.78 10.66
C LEU A 371 7.44 20.45 10.98
N THR A 372 6.71 21.28 11.76
CA THR A 372 5.26 21.15 11.95
C THR A 372 4.47 22.05 10.98
N SER A 373 5.16 22.91 10.22
CA SER A 373 4.52 23.79 9.25
C SER A 373 4.05 23.03 8.02
N LYS A 374 2.73 23.04 7.82
CA LYS A 374 2.08 22.50 6.62
C LYS A 374 2.69 23.06 5.33
N ASP A 375 3.01 24.35 5.30
CA ASP A 375 3.53 25.00 4.08
C ASP A 375 4.96 24.56 3.78
N ALA A 376 5.79 24.38 4.82
CA ALA A 376 7.15 23.85 4.65
C ALA A 376 7.11 22.39 4.16
N ILE A 377 6.23 21.57 4.74
CA ILE A 377 6.04 20.17 4.32
C ILE A 377 5.52 20.09 2.88
N ALA A 378 4.52 20.92 2.54
CA ALA A 378 4.00 20.97 1.18
C ALA A 378 5.09 21.36 0.17
N TYR A 379 5.99 22.28 0.54
CA TYR A 379 7.13 22.64 -0.30
C TYR A 379 8.06 21.44 -0.53
N VAL A 380 8.39 20.67 0.51
CA VAL A 380 9.21 19.44 0.37
C VAL A 380 8.56 18.43 -0.57
N ILE A 381 7.27 18.11 -0.38
CA ILE A 381 6.55 17.15 -1.23
C ILE A 381 6.54 17.62 -2.70
N GLN A 382 6.29 18.92 -2.92
CA GLN A 382 6.22 19.52 -4.25
C GLN A 382 7.59 19.47 -4.96
N GLU A 383 8.66 19.83 -4.26
CA GLU A 383 10.02 19.82 -4.80
C GLU A 383 10.51 18.40 -5.08
N ALA A 384 10.20 17.43 -4.21
CA ALA A 384 10.52 16.03 -4.44
C ALA A 384 9.80 15.50 -5.69
N ALA A 385 8.51 15.83 -5.85
CA ALA A 385 7.76 15.44 -7.05
C ALA A 385 8.37 16.05 -8.34
N VAL A 386 8.87 17.28 -8.29
CA VAL A 386 9.55 17.92 -9.44
C VAL A 386 10.89 17.27 -9.73
N ARG A 387 11.68 16.97 -8.70
CA ARG A 387 13.01 16.36 -8.80
C ARG A 387 12.99 14.94 -9.35
N SER A 388 11.89 14.20 -9.17
CA SER A 388 11.71 12.87 -9.76
C SER A 388 11.84 12.83 -11.29
N GLY A 389 11.71 13.97 -11.98
CA GLY A 389 11.82 14.07 -13.43
C GLY A 389 10.62 13.50 -14.20
N VAL A 390 9.53 13.14 -13.51
CA VAL A 390 8.29 12.68 -14.17
C VAL A 390 7.61 13.81 -14.97
N ASP A 391 6.70 13.42 -15.85
CA ASP A 391 5.94 14.40 -16.64
C ASP A 391 5.01 15.27 -15.78
N SER A 392 4.60 16.41 -16.35
CA SER A 392 3.74 17.37 -15.65
C SER A 392 2.39 16.80 -15.23
N ALA A 393 1.89 15.73 -15.86
CA ALA A 393 0.61 15.12 -15.49
C ALA A 393 0.75 14.32 -14.17
N MET A 394 1.88 13.64 -13.96
CA MET A 394 2.18 12.95 -12.70
C MET A 394 2.50 13.93 -11.57
N VAL A 395 3.20 15.03 -11.85
CA VAL A 395 3.37 16.12 -10.87
C VAL A 395 2.01 16.70 -10.48
N LEU A 396 1.09 16.87 -11.44
CA LEU A 396 -0.28 17.33 -11.14
C LEU A 396 -1.03 16.38 -10.21
N LYS A 397 -0.91 15.05 -10.41
CA LYS A 397 -1.54 14.06 -9.51
C LYS A 397 -1.08 14.20 -8.06
N ALA A 398 0.23 14.33 -7.83
CA ALA A 398 0.77 14.56 -6.48
C ALA A 398 0.26 15.88 -5.88
N SER A 399 0.16 16.94 -6.70
CA SER A 399 -0.31 18.24 -6.22
C SER A 399 -1.79 18.26 -5.77
N VAL A 400 -2.64 17.35 -6.26
CA VAL A 400 -4.03 17.18 -5.77
C VAL A 400 -4.07 16.61 -4.35
N LEU A 401 -3.09 15.78 -3.99
CA LEU A 401 -2.97 15.15 -2.66
C LEU A 401 -2.31 16.07 -1.63
N LEU A 402 -1.52 17.04 -2.12
CA LEU A 402 -0.57 17.84 -1.37
C LEU A 402 -1.13 18.45 -0.08
N ALA A 403 -2.29 19.10 -0.17
CA ALA A 403 -2.87 19.81 0.96
C ALA A 403 -3.25 18.88 2.12
N ASN A 404 -3.70 17.65 1.82
CA ASN A 404 -4.08 16.66 2.81
C ASN A 404 -2.86 15.89 3.33
N ALA A 405 -1.96 15.48 2.44
CA ALA A 405 -0.69 14.84 2.81
C ALA A 405 0.13 15.73 3.76
N ALA A 406 0.34 16.99 3.38
CA ALA A 406 1.07 17.94 4.21
C ALA A 406 0.39 18.20 5.56
N GLN A 407 -0.94 18.22 5.60
CA GLN A 407 -1.66 18.34 6.87
C GLN A 407 -1.51 17.11 7.75
N THR A 408 -1.56 15.91 7.17
CA THR A 408 -1.35 14.65 7.92
C THR A 408 0.04 14.62 8.55
N ILE A 409 1.08 14.94 7.79
CA ILE A 409 2.47 14.99 8.28
C ILE A 409 2.63 16.08 9.33
N ALA A 410 2.06 17.28 9.10
CA ALA A 410 2.09 18.37 10.07
C ALA A 410 1.47 17.95 11.42
N ASN A 411 0.34 17.25 11.38
CA ASN A 411 -0.32 16.74 12.59
C ASN A 411 0.54 15.69 13.32
N LEU A 412 1.19 14.78 12.60
CA LEU A 412 2.11 13.78 13.17
C LEU A 412 3.32 14.45 13.82
N ASN A 413 3.98 15.39 13.12
CA ASN A 413 5.11 16.14 13.63
C ASN A 413 4.74 17.01 14.83
N GLN A 414 3.54 17.61 14.82
CA GLN A 414 3.02 18.33 15.98
C GLN A 414 2.80 17.40 17.17
N ALA A 415 2.31 16.18 16.97
CA ALA A 415 2.18 15.22 18.07
C ALA A 415 3.53 14.82 18.66
N VAL A 416 4.59 14.70 17.86
CA VAL A 416 5.97 14.49 18.38
C VAL A 416 6.38 15.68 19.27
N THR A 417 6.17 16.91 18.81
CA THR A 417 6.44 18.13 19.59
C THR A 417 5.63 18.17 20.88
N ASP A 418 4.35 17.81 20.84
CA ASP A 418 3.50 17.81 22.03
C ASP A 418 3.95 16.75 23.04
N LYS A 419 4.39 15.57 22.56
CA LYS A 419 4.89 14.49 23.43
C LYS A 419 6.24 14.78 24.04
N SER A 420 7.11 15.57 23.39
CA SER A 420 8.41 15.97 23.93
C SER A 420 8.32 16.73 25.26
N THR A 421 7.16 17.35 25.54
CA THR A 421 6.91 18.13 26.78
C THR A 421 5.92 17.45 27.72
N SER A 422 5.47 16.23 27.41
CA SER A 422 4.37 15.57 28.12
C SER A 422 4.73 14.99 29.50
N SER A 423 6.02 14.85 29.80
CA SER A 423 6.51 14.32 31.08
C SER A 423 7.85 14.92 31.45
N THR A 424 8.15 14.96 32.75
CA THR A 424 9.50 15.24 33.26
C THR A 424 10.39 13.99 33.34
N ASN A 425 9.84 12.81 33.01
CA ASN A 425 10.60 11.58 32.89
C ASN A 425 10.95 11.34 31.42
N GLU A 426 12.24 11.48 31.08
CA GLU A 426 12.76 11.40 29.72
C GLU A 426 12.47 10.06 29.04
N SER A 427 12.59 8.93 29.76
CA SER A 427 12.22 7.62 29.21
C SER A 427 10.74 7.56 28.82
N LYS A 428 9.83 8.13 29.62
CA LYS A 428 8.40 8.21 29.26
C LYS A 428 8.14 9.15 28.07
N VAL A 429 8.94 10.20 27.93
CA VAL A 429 8.88 11.09 26.75
C VAL A 429 9.26 10.31 25.51
N LEU A 430 10.39 9.58 25.54
CA LEU A 430 10.83 8.72 24.44
C LEU A 430 9.76 7.66 24.09
N SER A 431 9.18 6.99 25.10
CA SER A 431 8.07 6.05 24.87
C SER A 431 6.85 6.71 24.23
N SER A 432 6.57 7.97 24.57
CA SER A 432 5.44 8.72 23.99
C SER A 432 5.70 9.15 22.56
N ILE A 433 6.95 9.48 22.21
CA ILE A 433 7.37 9.76 20.83
C ILE A 433 7.30 8.47 19.99
N ALA A 434 7.81 7.36 20.51
CA ALA A 434 7.72 6.05 19.84
C ALA A 434 6.27 5.62 19.58
N ALA A 435 5.35 5.91 20.52
CA ALA A 435 3.92 5.66 20.30
C ALA A 435 3.35 6.49 19.14
N VAL A 436 3.83 7.72 18.92
CA VAL A 436 3.46 8.53 17.74
C VAL A 436 4.05 7.91 16.46
N GLN A 437 5.30 7.45 16.48
CA GLN A 437 5.94 6.80 15.33
C GLN A 437 5.21 5.51 14.91
N ILE A 438 4.80 4.66 15.86
CA ILE A 438 3.96 3.47 15.58
C ILE A 438 2.66 3.86 14.86
N VAL A 439 2.04 4.99 15.24
CA VAL A 439 0.84 5.49 14.56
C VAL A 439 1.20 6.02 13.18
N ALA A 440 2.29 6.76 13.04
CA ALA A 440 2.76 7.31 11.77
C ALA A 440 2.96 6.21 10.72
N GLU A 441 3.61 5.10 11.06
CA GLU A 441 3.80 3.94 10.16
C GLU A 441 2.47 3.31 9.70
N ASN A 442 1.45 3.24 10.57
CA ASN A 442 0.14 2.75 10.14
C ASN A 442 -0.56 3.75 9.20
N ILE A 443 -0.34 5.05 9.41
CA ILE A 443 -0.84 6.12 8.54
C ILE A 443 -0.10 6.16 7.20
N GLU A 444 1.18 5.80 7.17
CA GLU A 444 1.99 5.66 5.96
C GLU A 444 1.35 4.70 4.96
N ALA A 445 1.01 3.49 5.42
CA ALA A 445 0.32 2.50 4.59
C ALA A 445 -1.02 3.02 4.04
N ALA A 446 -1.75 3.80 4.86
CA ALA A 446 -3.00 4.44 4.44
C ALA A 446 -2.75 5.57 3.43
N MET A 447 -1.69 6.37 3.58
CA MET A 447 -1.30 7.41 2.64
C MET A 447 -0.88 6.82 1.30
N LYS A 448 -0.10 5.74 1.27
CA LYS A 448 0.30 5.06 0.03
C LYS A 448 -0.91 4.53 -0.74
N SER A 449 -1.80 3.81 -0.05
CA SER A 449 -3.04 3.27 -0.64
C SER A 449 -3.99 4.39 -1.10
N GLY A 450 -4.14 5.46 -0.30
CA GLY A 450 -4.94 6.62 -0.66
C GLY A 450 -4.39 7.39 -1.85
N ALA A 451 -3.07 7.56 -1.92
CA ALA A 451 -2.40 8.23 -3.04
C ALA A 451 -2.59 7.47 -4.36
N ALA A 452 -2.54 6.14 -4.33
CA ALA A 452 -2.85 5.30 -5.49
C ALA A 452 -4.30 5.47 -5.99
N LYS A 453 -5.22 5.79 -5.08
CA LYS A 453 -6.64 6.10 -5.37
C LYS A 453 -6.89 7.58 -5.68
N GLY A 454 -5.86 8.44 -5.62
CA GLY A 454 -6.00 9.87 -5.82
C GLY A 454 -6.68 10.63 -4.66
N ASN A 455 -6.76 10.04 -3.46
CA ASN A 455 -7.36 10.68 -2.29
C ASN A 455 -6.75 10.21 -0.95
N VAL A 456 -6.16 11.15 -0.20
CA VAL A 456 -5.61 10.93 1.15
C VAL A 456 -6.36 11.71 2.25
N ALA A 457 -7.58 12.21 2.00
CA ALA A 457 -8.32 13.00 2.99
C ALA A 457 -8.60 12.24 4.29
N GLY A 458 -8.81 10.91 4.22
CA GLY A 458 -9.02 10.06 5.39
C GLY A 458 -7.86 10.09 6.39
N THR A 459 -6.63 10.30 5.93
CA THR A 459 -5.46 10.35 6.82
C THR A 459 -5.36 11.63 7.63
N VAL A 460 -6.03 12.70 7.22
CA VAL A 460 -6.15 13.94 8.01
C VAL A 460 -7.10 13.72 9.18
N ILE A 461 -8.19 12.99 8.94
CA ILE A 461 -9.18 12.66 9.97
C ILE A 461 -8.54 11.80 11.06
N SER A 462 -7.76 10.78 10.66
CA SER A 462 -7.08 9.88 11.61
C SER A 462 -5.98 10.56 12.44
N THR A 463 -5.46 11.71 11.98
CA THR A 463 -4.43 12.48 12.70
C THR A 463 -4.98 13.77 13.34
N THR A 464 -6.29 13.89 13.54
CA THR A 464 -6.89 15.07 14.18
C THR A 464 -7.70 14.70 15.41
N GLY A 465 -7.70 15.59 16.41
CA GLY A 465 -8.62 15.54 17.55
C GLY A 465 -8.42 14.34 18.49
N SER A 466 -9.49 13.95 19.18
CA SER A 466 -9.47 12.88 20.18
C SER A 466 -9.21 11.49 19.57
N LEU A 467 -9.61 11.27 18.32
CA LEU A 467 -9.32 10.04 17.58
C LEU A 467 -7.81 9.77 17.52
N PHE A 468 -7.05 10.79 17.12
CA PHE A 468 -5.60 10.70 17.03
C PHE A 468 -4.95 10.49 18.40
N ALA A 469 -5.38 11.25 19.40
CA ALA A 469 -4.88 11.11 20.78
C ALA A 469 -5.13 9.70 21.36
N ASN A 470 -6.29 9.11 21.07
CA ASN A 470 -6.63 7.75 21.48
C ASN A 470 -5.78 6.71 20.75
N THR A 471 -5.54 6.89 19.45
CA THR A 471 -4.70 5.99 18.65
C THR A 471 -3.25 5.98 19.16
N ILE A 472 -2.69 7.15 19.50
CA ILE A 472 -1.37 7.26 20.15
C ILE A 472 -1.37 6.55 21.51
N THR A 473 -2.44 6.73 22.31
CA THR A 473 -2.55 6.06 23.61
C THR A 473 -2.61 4.54 23.47
N ALA A 474 -3.34 4.03 22.47
CA ALA A 474 -3.45 2.61 22.16
C ALA A 474 -2.15 2.00 21.60
N ALA A 475 -1.29 2.82 20.98
CA ALA A 475 0.06 2.42 20.58
C ALA A 475 1.02 2.30 21.78
N GLY A 476 0.78 3.02 22.88
CA GLY A 476 1.64 3.07 24.06
C GLY A 476 2.07 1.70 24.63
N PRO A 477 1.15 0.73 24.80
CA PRO A 477 1.51 -0.63 25.25
C PRO A 477 2.35 -1.45 24.25
N LYS A 478 2.39 -1.06 22.97
CA LYS A 478 3.14 -1.73 21.91
C LYS A 478 4.57 -1.21 21.77
N VAL A 479 4.91 -0.11 22.45
CA VAL A 479 6.24 0.49 22.45
C VAL A 479 7.29 -0.52 22.94
N GLY A 480 8.33 -0.68 22.12
CA GLY A 480 9.49 -1.51 22.39
C GLY A 480 10.55 -0.79 23.22
N ASP A 481 11.82 -1.08 22.96
CA ASP A 481 12.95 -0.49 23.70
C ASP A 481 13.26 0.92 23.18
N VAL A 482 13.09 1.92 24.04
CA VAL A 482 13.37 3.33 23.71
C VAL A 482 14.59 3.86 24.45
N THR A 483 15.24 3.04 25.27
CA THR A 483 16.37 3.45 26.11
C THR A 483 17.68 2.76 25.74
N GLY A 484 17.63 1.72 24.91
CA GLY A 484 18.78 0.92 24.49
C GLY A 484 19.28 -0.02 25.57
N ASP A 485 18.42 -0.45 26.50
CA ASP A 485 18.76 -1.40 27.57
C ASP A 485 18.40 -2.86 27.21
N GLY A 486 17.84 -3.07 26.02
CA GLY A 486 17.39 -4.36 25.50
C GLY A 486 16.02 -4.80 26.03
N LYS A 487 15.27 -3.94 26.71
CA LYS A 487 13.93 -4.23 27.26
C LYS A 487 12.89 -3.26 26.75
N SER A 488 11.66 -3.73 26.58
CA SER A 488 10.55 -2.88 26.16
C SER A 488 10.14 -1.89 27.26
N ASP A 489 9.82 -0.67 26.83
CA ASP A 489 9.42 0.48 27.64
C ASP A 489 7.95 0.90 27.37
N PRO A 490 6.96 0.01 27.55
CA PRO A 490 5.58 0.31 27.22
C PRO A 490 4.99 1.38 28.15
N LEU A 491 4.21 2.29 27.57
CA LEU A 491 3.41 3.23 28.34
C LEU A 491 2.29 2.47 29.06
N ARG A 492 2.46 2.28 30.37
CA ARG A 492 1.43 1.65 31.20
C ARG A 492 0.29 2.63 31.47
N ILE A 493 -0.92 2.21 31.14
CA ILE A 493 -2.16 2.87 31.56
C ILE A 493 -2.25 2.75 33.10
N PRO A 494 -2.45 3.85 33.87
CA PRO A 494 -2.57 3.74 35.31
C PRO A 494 -3.76 2.83 35.68
N PRO A 495 -3.61 1.94 36.67
CA PRO A 495 -4.71 1.09 37.09
C PRO A 495 -5.83 1.96 37.68
N SER A 496 -7.06 1.72 37.23
CA SER A 496 -8.27 2.15 37.94
C SER A 496 -8.18 1.66 39.38
N SER A 497 -8.33 2.57 40.34
CA SER A 497 -8.21 2.31 41.77
C SER A 497 -9.27 1.32 42.26
N GLY A 498 -8.87 0.07 42.48
CA GLY A 498 -9.64 -0.95 43.19
C GLY A 498 -8.70 -2.01 43.75
N GLY A 499 -8.30 -1.86 45.02
CA GLY A 499 -7.31 -2.71 45.67
C GLY A 499 -7.80 -4.13 45.96
N GLY A 500 -6.87 -5.09 45.92
CA GLY A 500 -7.07 -6.45 46.41
C GLY A 500 -6.17 -7.47 45.71
N SER A 501 -4.97 -7.68 46.24
CA SER A 501 -4.01 -8.69 45.79
C SER A 501 -4.53 -10.12 46.00
N LEU A 502 -4.62 -10.90 44.92
CA LEU A 502 -4.59 -12.37 44.92
C LEU A 502 -3.72 -12.83 43.73
N PRO A 503 -3.00 -13.97 43.83
CA PRO A 503 -2.05 -14.42 42.82
C PRO A 503 -2.77 -14.83 41.52
N PRO A 504 -2.07 -14.82 40.35
CA PRO A 504 -2.74 -14.95 39.07
C PRO A 504 -3.19 -16.39 38.80
N PRO A 505 -4.41 -16.61 38.30
CA PRO A 505 -4.74 -17.79 37.50
C PRO A 505 -4.37 -17.55 36.02
N PRO A 506 -4.25 -18.60 35.20
CA PRO A 506 -3.85 -18.52 33.79
C PRO A 506 -4.91 -17.81 32.91
N PRO A 507 -4.57 -17.34 31.70
CA PRO A 507 -5.41 -16.43 30.93
C PRO A 507 -6.54 -17.19 30.23
N SER A 508 -7.79 -17.01 30.68
CA SER A 508 -9.00 -17.47 29.97
C SER A 508 -10.30 -16.75 30.42
N SER A 509 -10.25 -15.54 30.97
CA SER A 509 -11.48 -14.86 31.41
C SER A 509 -11.97 -13.89 30.34
N ILE A 510 -13.08 -14.23 29.67
CA ILE A 510 -13.92 -13.31 28.91
C ILE A 510 -14.20 -12.06 29.77
N GLN A 511 -13.90 -10.86 29.28
CA GLN A 511 -14.23 -9.60 29.97
C GLN A 511 -15.37 -8.89 29.24
N SER A 512 -16.37 -8.41 29.98
CA SER A 512 -17.52 -7.71 29.40
C SER A 512 -17.47 -6.22 29.71
N PHE A 513 -17.68 -5.40 28.68
CA PHE A 513 -17.61 -3.95 28.71
C PHE A 513 -18.92 -3.36 28.19
N LEU A 514 -19.23 -2.14 28.64
CA LEU A 514 -20.39 -1.38 28.18
C LEU A 514 -19.91 -0.11 27.49
N ALA A 515 -20.30 0.09 26.23
CA ALA A 515 -19.96 1.27 25.47
C ALA A 515 -20.89 2.44 25.82
N THR A 516 -20.36 3.65 25.70
CA THR A 516 -21.19 4.87 25.62
C THR A 516 -21.07 5.45 24.21
N ASN A 517 -22.10 6.15 23.74
CA ASN A 517 -22.26 6.63 22.36
C ASN A 517 -21.13 7.52 21.81
N ALA A 518 -20.22 8.00 22.66
CA ALA A 518 -19.13 8.90 22.30
C ALA A 518 -17.75 8.50 22.86
N THR A 519 -17.60 7.30 23.45
CA THR A 519 -16.32 6.83 23.98
C THR A 519 -15.73 5.75 23.09
N ALA A 520 -14.47 5.93 22.68
CA ALA A 520 -13.71 4.87 22.06
C ALA A 520 -13.52 3.68 23.03
N PHE A 521 -13.46 2.48 22.48
CA PHE A 521 -13.18 1.25 23.22
C PHE A 521 -11.88 0.64 22.69
N SER A 522 -11.03 0.20 23.61
CA SER A 522 -9.87 -0.64 23.33
C SER A 522 -9.94 -1.84 24.27
N GLY A 523 -10.11 -3.01 23.70
CA GLY A 523 -10.09 -4.27 24.43
C GLY A 523 -8.67 -4.68 24.83
N THR A 524 -8.60 -5.84 25.46
CA THR A 524 -7.45 -6.43 26.12
C THR A 524 -6.85 -7.53 25.25
N ALA A 525 -6.14 -8.50 25.84
CA ALA A 525 -5.68 -9.70 25.15
C ALA A 525 -6.60 -10.93 25.39
N ALA A 526 -7.74 -10.72 26.06
CA ALA A 526 -8.73 -11.74 26.34
C ALA A 526 -9.84 -11.74 25.28
N ASP A 527 -10.74 -12.72 25.34
CA ASP A 527 -11.92 -12.78 24.47
C ASP A 527 -12.98 -11.79 24.98
N ASP A 528 -12.82 -10.51 24.68
CA ASP A 528 -13.63 -9.45 25.24
C ASP A 528 -15.02 -9.36 24.59
N ILE A 529 -16.02 -8.92 25.36
CA ILE A 529 -17.37 -8.61 24.89
C ILE A 529 -17.62 -7.12 25.09
N LEU A 530 -17.75 -6.36 24.01
CA LEU A 530 -18.20 -4.97 24.07
C LEU A 530 -19.70 -4.88 23.80
N SER A 531 -20.49 -4.47 24.79
CA SER A 531 -21.92 -4.21 24.63
C SER A 531 -22.18 -2.76 24.21
N ILE A 532 -22.74 -2.56 23.02
CA ILE A 532 -23.31 -1.31 22.54
C ILE A 532 -24.76 -1.24 23.03
N SER A 533 -24.92 -0.86 24.30
CA SER A 533 -26.22 -0.70 24.98
C SER A 533 -26.10 0.33 26.11
N THR A 534 -27.21 0.85 26.67
CA THR A 534 -27.13 1.76 27.84
C THR A 534 -27.24 1.07 29.21
N ALA A 535 -27.19 -0.26 29.29
CA ALA A 535 -27.36 -1.11 30.50
C ALA A 535 -28.59 -0.85 31.40
N ALA A 536 -29.38 0.22 31.20
CA ALA A 536 -30.51 0.56 32.06
C ALA A 536 -31.73 1.17 31.33
N THR A 537 -31.59 1.62 30.07
CA THR A 537 -32.68 2.28 29.34
C THR A 537 -32.78 1.84 27.89
N TRP A 538 -34.01 1.76 27.39
CA TRP A 538 -34.42 1.20 26.10
C TRP A 538 -34.11 2.13 24.91
N THR A 539 -32.96 2.82 24.95
CA THR A 539 -32.58 3.84 23.96
C THR A 539 -31.46 3.30 23.06
N PRO A 540 -31.71 3.13 21.75
CA PRO A 540 -30.67 2.80 20.78
C PRO A 540 -29.44 3.70 20.86
N LEU A 541 -28.24 3.15 20.73
CA LEU A 541 -27.01 3.92 20.62
C LEU A 541 -26.63 4.11 19.17
N VAL A 542 -26.38 5.36 18.77
CA VAL A 542 -25.68 5.66 17.52
C VAL A 542 -24.23 5.98 17.87
N MET A 543 -23.32 5.08 17.52
CA MET A 543 -21.89 5.24 17.71
C MET A 543 -21.37 6.18 16.61
N THR A 544 -20.95 7.38 16.99
CA THR A 544 -20.56 8.43 16.04
C THR A 544 -19.08 8.76 16.16
N ALA A 545 -18.32 8.54 15.09
CA ALA A 545 -16.90 8.92 15.00
C ALA A 545 -16.01 8.38 16.14
N VAL A 546 -16.31 7.17 16.62
CA VAL A 546 -15.55 6.47 17.69
C VAL A 546 -14.84 5.25 17.12
N VAL A 547 -13.68 4.90 17.68
CA VAL A 547 -12.99 3.63 17.39
C VAL A 547 -13.41 2.60 18.43
N LEU A 548 -13.84 1.44 17.96
CA LEU A 548 -14.14 0.27 18.75
C LEU A 548 -13.14 -0.81 18.33
N ASP A 549 -12.07 -0.95 19.10
CA ASP A 549 -11.03 -1.93 18.91
C ASP A 549 -11.17 -3.04 19.95
N GLY A 550 -11.41 -4.28 19.51
CA GLY A 550 -11.48 -5.44 20.40
C GLY A 550 -10.14 -5.82 21.05
N GLY A 551 -9.00 -5.31 20.56
CA GLY A 551 -7.67 -5.72 21.04
C GLY A 551 -7.25 -7.10 20.49
N ALA A 552 -6.37 -7.80 21.20
CA ALA A 552 -5.97 -9.16 20.84
C ALA A 552 -6.95 -10.18 21.45
N GLY A 553 -7.25 -11.27 20.75
CA GLY A 553 -8.23 -12.27 21.21
C GLY A 553 -9.41 -12.44 20.26
N THR A 554 -10.36 -13.31 20.62
CA THR A 554 -11.57 -13.59 19.83
C THR A 554 -12.74 -12.77 20.37
N ASN A 555 -12.78 -11.49 20.01
CA ASN A 555 -13.68 -10.53 20.64
C ASN A 555 -15.08 -10.54 20.03
N THR A 556 -16.08 -10.24 20.86
CA THR A 556 -17.50 -10.14 20.50
C THR A 556 -18.00 -8.71 20.63
N LEU A 557 -18.52 -8.17 19.53
CA LEU A 557 -19.30 -6.94 19.58
C LEU A 557 -20.76 -7.32 19.81
N SER A 558 -21.32 -6.95 20.95
CA SER A 558 -22.71 -7.18 21.29
C SER A 558 -23.50 -5.90 21.02
N VAL A 559 -24.40 -5.89 20.04
CA VAL A 559 -25.10 -4.67 19.62
C VAL A 559 -26.58 -4.75 19.98
N GLN A 560 -27.08 -3.78 20.76
CA GLN A 560 -28.48 -3.71 21.13
C GLN A 560 -29.36 -3.31 19.95
N ASP A 561 -30.57 -3.87 19.88
CA ASP A 561 -31.57 -3.54 18.87
C ASP A 561 -31.79 -2.04 18.69
N GLY A 562 -31.84 -1.62 17.43
CA GLY A 562 -31.98 -0.24 16.97
C GLY A 562 -30.66 0.54 16.92
N SER A 563 -29.57 0.02 17.48
CA SER A 563 -28.29 0.72 17.54
C SER A 563 -27.60 0.77 16.18
N SER A 564 -26.77 1.80 15.98
CA SER A 564 -26.01 2.00 14.76
C SER A 564 -24.53 2.13 15.08
N ILE A 565 -23.72 1.31 14.39
CA ILE A 565 -22.26 1.41 14.39
C ILE A 565 -21.72 2.00 13.09
N ALA A 566 -22.58 2.36 12.14
CA ALA A 566 -22.19 2.76 10.78
C ALA A 566 -21.19 3.93 10.73
N ALA A 567 -21.22 4.84 11.70
CA ALA A 567 -20.30 5.98 11.78
C ALA A 567 -19.08 5.72 12.70
N ALA A 568 -18.92 4.52 13.25
CA ALA A 568 -17.78 4.11 14.05
C ALA A 568 -16.71 3.41 13.19
N THR A 569 -15.46 3.42 13.64
CA THR A 569 -14.42 2.51 13.12
C THR A 569 -14.42 1.26 14.00
N VAL A 570 -14.73 0.10 13.44
CA VAL A 570 -14.82 -1.16 14.20
C VAL A 570 -13.74 -2.12 13.73
N THR A 571 -12.86 -2.52 14.64
CA THR A 571 -11.68 -3.36 14.37
C THR A 571 -11.50 -4.42 15.44
N ASN A 572 -10.88 -5.54 15.08
CA ASN A 572 -10.55 -6.65 15.99
C ASN A 572 -11.74 -7.26 16.76
N PHE A 573 -12.95 -7.15 16.21
CA PHE A 573 -14.12 -7.92 16.63
C PHE A 573 -14.44 -8.96 15.57
N SER A 574 -14.08 -10.22 15.83
CA SER A 574 -14.40 -11.32 14.93
C SER A 574 -15.84 -11.79 15.10
N ASN A 575 -16.39 -11.72 16.31
CA ASN A 575 -17.73 -12.20 16.64
C ASN A 575 -18.72 -11.04 16.72
N LEU A 576 -19.97 -11.30 16.34
CA LEU A 576 -21.10 -10.38 16.48
C LEU A 576 -22.19 -11.06 17.31
N SER A 577 -22.72 -10.35 18.30
CA SER A 577 -23.90 -10.78 19.05
C SER A 577 -24.97 -9.72 18.94
N PHE A 578 -26.20 -10.13 18.65
CA PHE A 578 -27.35 -9.25 18.76
C PHE A 578 -27.88 -9.33 20.18
N ASP A 579 -27.98 -8.16 20.83
CA ASP A 579 -28.49 -8.05 22.19
C ASP A 579 -29.98 -7.68 22.14
N ALA A 580 -30.82 -8.71 22.34
CA ALA A 580 -32.28 -8.62 22.30
C ALA A 580 -32.91 -7.83 23.48
N THR A 581 -32.12 -7.17 24.33
CA THR A 581 -32.61 -6.37 25.45
C THR A 581 -33.09 -4.95 25.05
N GLY A 582 -33.41 -4.70 23.77
CA GLY A 582 -33.82 -3.41 23.20
C GLY A 582 -35.34 -3.21 23.00
N VAL A 583 -35.73 -2.18 22.22
CA VAL A 583 -37.13 -1.87 21.91
C VAL A 583 -37.75 -3.02 21.12
N ALA A 584 -38.68 -3.74 21.73
CA ALA A 584 -39.35 -4.87 21.10
C ALA A 584 -39.99 -4.45 19.76
N GLY A 585 -39.54 -5.08 18.66
CA GLY A 585 -40.14 -4.93 17.33
C GLY A 585 -39.35 -4.08 16.33
N THR A 586 -38.11 -3.66 16.65
CA THR A 586 -37.24 -2.92 15.70
C THR A 586 -35.88 -3.59 15.49
N ASN A 587 -35.74 -4.90 15.70
CA ASN A 587 -34.52 -5.75 15.76
C ASN A 587 -33.42 -5.47 14.69
N ASN A 588 -32.93 -4.24 14.60
CA ASN A 588 -32.21 -3.71 13.47
C ASN A 588 -30.90 -3.13 13.99
N VAL A 589 -29.78 -3.60 13.44
CA VAL A 589 -28.49 -2.96 13.63
C VAL A 589 -28.09 -2.29 12.34
N THR A 590 -27.68 -1.02 12.41
CA THR A 590 -27.14 -0.32 11.23
C THR A 590 -25.62 -0.35 11.23
N MET A 591 -25.01 -0.76 10.12
CA MET A 591 -23.57 -0.81 9.93
C MET A 591 -23.18 -0.57 8.47
N SER A 592 -21.90 -0.32 8.21
CA SER A 592 -21.39 -0.22 6.84
C SER A 592 -21.11 -1.59 6.23
N ALA A 593 -21.05 -1.65 4.89
CA ALA A 593 -20.69 -2.87 4.16
C ALA A 593 -19.31 -3.42 4.58
N ALA A 594 -18.34 -2.54 4.85
CA ALA A 594 -17.01 -2.92 5.34
C ALA A 594 -17.07 -3.52 6.76
N GLN A 595 -17.88 -2.95 7.66
CA GLN A 595 -18.04 -3.48 9.02
C GLN A 595 -18.69 -4.86 9.03
N ASN A 596 -19.72 -5.08 8.21
CA ASN A 596 -20.37 -6.39 8.08
C ASN A 596 -19.34 -7.48 7.69
N GLN A 597 -18.40 -7.17 6.81
CA GLN A 597 -17.36 -8.10 6.37
C GLN A 597 -16.27 -8.38 7.43
N ASN A 598 -16.14 -7.54 8.45
CA ASN A 598 -15.15 -7.75 9.52
C ASN A 598 -15.56 -8.89 10.47
N PHE A 599 -16.84 -9.24 10.54
CA PHE A 599 -17.33 -10.33 11.39
C PHE A 599 -17.14 -11.67 10.69
N THR A 600 -16.08 -12.38 11.08
CA THR A 600 -15.65 -13.65 10.47
C THR A 600 -15.72 -14.85 11.43
N GLY A 601 -16.00 -14.58 12.70
CA GLY A 601 -16.12 -15.57 13.77
C GLY A 601 -17.56 -15.96 14.06
N THR A 602 -17.88 -16.14 15.34
CA THR A 602 -19.20 -16.59 15.79
C THR A 602 -20.22 -15.46 15.68
N ILE A 603 -21.33 -15.71 14.98
CA ILE A 603 -22.48 -14.81 14.90
C ILE A 603 -23.60 -15.37 15.77
N THR A 604 -24.00 -14.60 16.80
CA THR A 604 -25.09 -14.94 17.71
C THR A 604 -26.29 -14.03 17.43
N ALA A 605 -27.26 -14.57 16.69
CA ALA A 605 -28.57 -13.99 16.45
C ALA A 605 -29.61 -15.06 16.85
N SER A 606 -30.60 -14.67 17.63
CA SER A 606 -31.52 -15.60 18.32
C SER A 606 -32.96 -15.51 17.83
N GLY A 607 -33.29 -14.43 17.12
CA GLY A 607 -34.53 -14.28 16.37
C GLY A 607 -34.61 -15.26 15.22
N THR A 608 -35.82 -15.41 14.67
CA THR A 608 -36.07 -16.32 13.54
C THR A 608 -37.13 -15.73 12.62
N GLY A 609 -36.97 -15.98 11.32
CA GLY A 609 -37.92 -15.58 10.28
C GLY A 609 -38.02 -14.06 10.08
N VAL A 610 -39.22 -13.58 9.75
CA VAL A 610 -39.49 -12.14 9.48
C VAL A 610 -39.37 -11.24 10.71
N ASN A 611 -39.29 -11.83 11.91
CA ASN A 611 -38.99 -11.12 13.15
C ASN A 611 -37.55 -11.39 13.63
N GLY A 612 -36.73 -12.06 12.81
CA GLY A 612 -35.31 -12.26 13.04
C GLY A 612 -34.52 -10.96 12.93
N GLU A 613 -33.27 -11.02 13.34
CA GLU A 613 -32.38 -9.87 13.37
C GLU A 613 -32.14 -9.32 11.96
N THR A 614 -32.23 -7.99 11.84
CA THR A 614 -32.02 -7.25 10.60
C THR A 614 -30.71 -6.48 10.66
N ILE A 615 -29.88 -6.61 9.64
CA ILE A 615 -28.76 -5.68 9.40
C ILE A 615 -29.16 -4.69 8.31
N THR A 616 -29.18 -3.41 8.66
CA THR A 616 -29.27 -2.31 7.67
C THR A 616 -27.86 -1.92 7.26
N ILE A 617 -27.53 -2.13 5.99
CA ILE A 617 -26.25 -1.76 5.38
C ILE A 617 -26.35 -0.34 4.82
N VAL A 618 -25.38 0.49 5.17
CA VAL A 618 -25.19 1.84 4.60
C VAL A 618 -23.79 2.02 4.01
N GLY A 619 -23.66 2.95 3.08
CA GLY A 619 -22.38 3.27 2.42
C GLY A 619 -21.94 2.22 1.41
N ASP A 620 -20.75 2.39 0.87
CA ASP A 620 -20.35 1.72 -0.38
C ASP A 620 -19.73 0.34 -0.16
N GLY A 621 -19.81 -0.50 -1.19
CA GLY A 621 -19.06 -1.75 -1.31
C GLY A 621 -19.92 -3.02 -1.34
N ALA A 622 -19.28 -4.13 -1.68
CA ALA A 622 -19.94 -5.42 -1.74
C ALA A 622 -20.32 -5.93 -0.33
N VAL A 623 -21.38 -6.73 -0.26
CA VAL A 623 -21.88 -7.34 0.98
C VAL A 623 -21.87 -8.86 0.81
N THR A 624 -21.43 -9.59 1.84
CA THR A 624 -21.71 -11.02 1.99
C THR A 624 -22.55 -11.19 3.24
N THR A 625 -23.69 -11.86 3.14
CA THR A 625 -24.57 -12.05 4.30
C THR A 625 -23.89 -12.95 5.33
N LEU A 626 -24.09 -12.64 6.61
CA LEU A 626 -23.55 -13.39 7.72
C LEU A 626 -24.43 -14.61 8.02
N SER A 627 -23.80 -15.72 8.37
CA SER A 627 -24.53 -16.91 8.85
C SER A 627 -25.34 -16.57 10.10
N ASN A 628 -26.50 -17.19 10.27
CA ASN A 628 -27.45 -16.97 11.36
C ASN A 628 -28.14 -15.59 11.38
N VAL A 629 -27.85 -14.67 10.43
CA VAL A 629 -28.61 -13.42 10.32
C VAL A 629 -29.67 -13.60 9.24
N GLU A 630 -30.94 -13.45 9.61
CA GLU A 630 -32.05 -13.73 8.71
C GLU A 630 -32.37 -12.58 7.77
N ASN A 631 -32.17 -11.31 8.17
CA ASN A 631 -32.69 -10.17 7.41
C ASN A 631 -31.60 -9.14 7.09
N TYR A 632 -31.57 -8.68 5.83
CA TYR A 632 -30.69 -7.62 5.35
C TYR A 632 -31.50 -6.56 4.62
N SER A 633 -31.27 -5.30 4.98
CA SER A 633 -31.79 -4.11 4.29
C SER A 633 -30.60 -3.37 3.70
N ILE A 634 -30.60 -3.18 2.39
CA ILE A 634 -29.45 -2.69 1.61
C ILE A 634 -29.74 -1.27 1.15
N GLY A 635 -29.06 -0.31 1.76
CA GLY A 635 -29.15 1.10 1.39
C GLY A 635 -28.28 1.49 0.19
N ASP A 636 -28.31 2.78 -0.10
CA ASP A 636 -27.65 3.43 -1.24
C ASP A 636 -26.13 3.18 -1.28
N ASP A 637 -25.64 2.73 -2.43
CA ASP A 637 -24.22 2.73 -2.82
C ASP A 637 -23.96 3.95 -3.70
N SER A 638 -22.97 4.77 -3.36
CA SER A 638 -22.70 6.01 -4.10
C SER A 638 -22.31 5.78 -5.57
N THR A 639 -21.92 4.55 -5.93
CA THR A 639 -21.63 4.14 -7.30
C THR A 639 -22.88 3.74 -8.10
N ASN A 640 -24.06 3.72 -7.47
CA ASN A 640 -25.33 3.25 -8.01
C ASN A 640 -25.30 1.78 -8.47
N ALA A 641 -24.38 0.98 -7.92
CA ALA A 641 -24.25 -0.44 -8.23
C ALA A 641 -23.70 -1.19 -7.02
N ARG A 642 -24.29 -2.34 -6.70
CA ARG A 642 -23.84 -3.17 -5.57
C ARG A 642 -23.96 -4.65 -5.87
N THR A 643 -23.03 -5.46 -5.36
CA THR A 643 -23.18 -6.92 -5.31
C THR A 643 -23.44 -7.38 -3.87
N VAL A 644 -24.46 -8.22 -3.69
CA VAL A 644 -24.80 -8.87 -2.42
C VAL A 644 -24.69 -10.39 -2.62
N THR A 645 -23.73 -11.02 -1.95
CA THR A 645 -23.56 -12.48 -1.94
C THR A 645 -24.32 -13.08 -0.76
N ILE A 646 -25.22 -14.01 -1.05
CA ILE A 646 -26.05 -14.66 -0.05
C ILE A 646 -25.35 -15.95 0.39
N ALA A 647 -25.04 -16.05 1.68
CA ALA A 647 -24.31 -17.16 2.25
C ALA A 647 -25.21 -18.27 2.83
N ASP A 648 -26.45 -17.94 3.23
CA ASP A 648 -27.41 -18.89 3.80
C ASP A 648 -28.71 -18.93 2.99
N ALA A 649 -29.26 -20.13 2.82
CA ALA A 649 -30.48 -20.38 2.06
C ALA A 649 -31.71 -19.65 2.59
N THR A 650 -31.74 -19.30 3.87
CA THR A 650 -32.89 -18.72 4.55
C THR A 650 -32.85 -17.19 4.67
N THR A 651 -31.76 -16.55 4.25
CA THR A 651 -31.60 -15.11 4.36
C THR A 651 -32.60 -14.35 3.48
N ASN A 652 -33.21 -13.31 4.04
CA ASN A 652 -34.03 -12.33 3.36
C ASN A 652 -33.19 -11.07 3.08
N VAL A 653 -33.22 -10.57 1.85
CA VAL A 653 -32.52 -9.35 1.43
C VAL A 653 -33.49 -8.42 0.73
N THR A 654 -33.54 -7.16 1.17
CA THR A 654 -34.29 -6.07 0.52
C THR A 654 -33.32 -4.99 0.07
N ALA A 655 -33.35 -4.63 -1.21
CA ALA A 655 -32.69 -3.43 -1.72
C ALA A 655 -33.62 -2.23 -1.58
N ASP A 656 -33.19 -1.19 -0.88
CA ASP A 656 -34.03 -0.03 -0.54
C ASP A 656 -33.71 1.22 -1.40
N SER A 657 -32.58 1.22 -2.13
CA SER A 657 -32.18 2.38 -2.95
C SER A 657 -32.88 2.39 -4.30
N ALA A 658 -33.54 3.50 -4.60
CA ALA A 658 -34.19 3.73 -5.89
C ALA A 658 -33.20 4.01 -7.04
N THR A 659 -31.92 4.17 -6.75
CA THR A 659 -30.88 4.50 -7.75
C THR A 659 -29.92 3.35 -8.03
N ASP A 660 -29.84 2.35 -7.15
CA ASP A 660 -28.87 1.27 -7.27
C ASP A 660 -29.33 0.16 -8.21
N ALA A 661 -28.41 -0.33 -9.04
CA ALA A 661 -28.52 -1.63 -9.68
C ALA A 661 -27.87 -2.70 -8.78
N VAL A 662 -28.69 -3.50 -8.08
CA VAL A 662 -28.23 -4.53 -7.16
C VAL A 662 -28.14 -5.88 -7.86
N THR A 663 -26.97 -6.51 -7.74
CA THR A 663 -26.73 -7.90 -8.14
C THR A 663 -26.79 -8.81 -6.93
N PHE A 664 -27.83 -9.65 -6.86
CA PHE A 664 -27.98 -10.67 -5.83
C PHE A 664 -27.33 -11.98 -6.29
N ASN A 665 -26.24 -12.36 -5.65
CA ASN A 665 -25.51 -13.59 -5.94
C ASN A 665 -25.91 -14.70 -4.96
N VAL A 666 -26.78 -15.61 -5.42
CA VAL A 666 -27.26 -16.78 -4.65
C VAL A 666 -26.30 -17.97 -4.78
N GLY A 667 -25.43 -17.97 -5.79
CA GLY A 667 -24.50 -19.07 -6.03
C GLY A 667 -25.26 -20.39 -6.32
N ALA A 668 -24.94 -21.46 -5.59
CA ALA A 668 -25.50 -22.80 -5.78
C ALA A 668 -26.45 -23.23 -4.64
N LEU A 669 -27.07 -22.27 -3.94
CA LEU A 669 -27.91 -22.54 -2.77
C LEU A 669 -29.29 -23.13 -3.14
N SER A 670 -29.83 -23.99 -2.27
CA SER A 670 -31.26 -24.31 -2.22
C SER A 670 -32.00 -23.23 -1.44
N PHE A 671 -32.21 -22.09 -2.08
CA PHE A 671 -32.71 -20.86 -1.48
C PHE A 671 -34.21 -20.92 -1.13
N THR A 672 -34.53 -20.57 0.10
CA THR A 672 -35.89 -20.52 0.66
C THR A 672 -36.24 -19.15 1.27
N GLY A 673 -35.28 -18.22 1.30
CA GLY A 673 -35.49 -16.86 1.78
C GLY A 673 -36.26 -15.97 0.81
N THR A 674 -36.23 -14.67 1.06
CA THR A 674 -36.87 -13.64 0.24
C THR A 674 -35.85 -12.67 -0.34
N ILE A 675 -35.85 -12.44 -1.64
CA ILE A 675 -35.12 -11.35 -2.28
C ILE A 675 -36.13 -10.35 -2.81
N THR A 676 -36.02 -9.11 -2.37
CA THR A 676 -36.81 -8.00 -2.87
C THR A 676 -35.87 -6.96 -3.45
N GLY A 677 -35.89 -6.83 -4.77
CA GLY A 677 -35.25 -5.72 -5.47
C GLY A 677 -36.07 -4.44 -5.40
N GLU A 678 -35.53 -3.38 -5.97
CA GLU A 678 -36.23 -2.11 -6.12
C GLU A 678 -36.81 -1.96 -7.54
N SER A 679 -37.91 -1.20 -7.67
CA SER A 679 -38.69 -1.19 -8.92
C SER A 679 -38.22 -0.18 -9.97
N THR A 680 -37.30 0.71 -9.63
CA THR A 680 -36.88 1.85 -10.47
C THR A 680 -35.67 1.56 -11.34
N VAL A 681 -34.73 0.73 -10.85
CA VAL A 681 -33.53 0.29 -11.55
C VAL A 681 -33.54 -1.24 -11.60
N ALA A 682 -33.13 -1.81 -12.73
CA ALA A 682 -33.23 -3.25 -12.92
C ALA A 682 -32.17 -3.99 -12.09
N ASP A 683 -32.65 -4.78 -11.12
CA ASP A 683 -31.81 -5.68 -10.35
C ASP A 683 -31.57 -7.01 -11.07
N THR A 684 -30.45 -7.66 -10.70
CA THR A 684 -29.97 -8.89 -11.32
C THR A 684 -29.86 -10.02 -10.30
N LEU A 685 -30.35 -11.21 -10.66
CA LEU A 685 -30.13 -12.44 -9.90
C LEU A 685 -29.04 -13.30 -10.56
N ASN A 686 -28.00 -13.66 -9.82
CA ASN A 686 -26.94 -14.56 -10.30
C ASN A 686 -27.11 -15.95 -9.67
N LEU A 687 -27.22 -16.97 -10.53
CA LEU A 687 -27.34 -18.38 -10.14
C LEU A 687 -26.20 -19.21 -10.76
N SER A 688 -25.73 -20.20 -10.02
CA SER A 688 -24.73 -21.18 -10.45
C SER A 688 -25.31 -22.59 -10.49
N THR A 689 -24.58 -23.56 -11.04
CA THR A 689 -25.00 -24.97 -11.06
C THR A 689 -25.34 -25.48 -9.67
N GLY A 690 -26.53 -26.05 -9.50
CA GLY A 690 -27.03 -26.54 -8.22
C GLY A 690 -27.99 -25.59 -7.51
N ALA A 691 -28.13 -24.35 -7.97
CA ALA A 691 -29.05 -23.40 -7.37
C ALA A 691 -30.50 -23.84 -7.52
N ASP A 692 -31.24 -23.90 -6.41
CA ASP A 692 -32.67 -24.15 -6.40
C ASP A 692 -33.35 -22.99 -5.67
N ILE A 693 -34.00 -22.11 -6.44
CA ILE A 693 -34.73 -20.98 -5.88
C ILE A 693 -36.23 -21.26 -5.77
N SER A 694 -36.70 -22.45 -6.15
CA SER A 694 -38.13 -22.76 -6.25
C SER A 694 -38.87 -22.67 -4.91
N GLY A 695 -38.15 -22.80 -3.78
CA GLY A 695 -38.69 -22.62 -2.44
C GLY A 695 -38.64 -21.18 -1.91
N GLY A 696 -37.96 -20.26 -2.60
CA GLY A 696 -37.78 -18.87 -2.18
C GLY A 696 -38.80 -17.90 -2.79
N THR A 697 -38.78 -16.66 -2.32
CA THR A 697 -39.60 -15.56 -2.88
C THR A 697 -38.68 -14.55 -3.55
N ILE A 698 -38.89 -14.27 -4.84
CA ILE A 698 -38.11 -13.27 -5.59
C ILE A 698 -39.08 -12.23 -6.14
N THR A 699 -38.91 -10.97 -5.77
CA THR A 699 -39.78 -9.86 -6.18
C THR A 699 -38.93 -8.70 -6.70
N ASN A 700 -39.40 -8.01 -7.74
CA ASN A 700 -38.74 -6.84 -8.36
C ASN A 700 -37.31 -7.09 -8.89
N VAL A 701 -36.90 -8.34 -9.08
CA VAL A 701 -35.62 -8.67 -9.74
C VAL A 701 -35.91 -9.07 -11.17
N ALA A 702 -35.57 -8.19 -12.12
CA ALA A 702 -35.96 -8.36 -13.52
C ALA A 702 -34.96 -9.16 -14.34
N ALA A 703 -33.65 -9.04 -14.06
CA ALA A 703 -32.59 -9.68 -14.83
C ALA A 703 -32.10 -10.98 -14.20
N LEU A 704 -31.63 -11.91 -15.03
CA LEU A 704 -31.10 -13.21 -14.64
C LEU A 704 -29.74 -13.44 -15.29
N VAL A 705 -28.78 -13.88 -14.51
CA VAL A 705 -27.49 -14.36 -14.99
C VAL A 705 -27.29 -15.79 -14.51
N LEU A 706 -27.01 -16.67 -15.45
CA LEU A 706 -26.64 -18.05 -15.20
C LEU A 706 -25.15 -18.23 -15.47
N ALA A 707 -24.45 -18.92 -14.58
CA ALA A 707 -23.09 -19.36 -14.86
C ALA A 707 -23.06 -20.28 -16.10
N SER A 708 -21.93 -20.30 -16.82
CA SER A 708 -21.81 -21.11 -18.04
C SER A 708 -22.06 -22.59 -17.75
N GLY A 709 -23.04 -23.19 -18.44
CA GLY A 709 -23.49 -24.57 -18.25
C GLY A 709 -24.25 -24.82 -16.93
N ALA A 710 -24.84 -23.79 -16.33
CA ALA A 710 -25.57 -23.93 -15.08
C ALA A 710 -26.82 -24.80 -15.23
N ALA A 711 -27.07 -25.65 -14.24
CA ALA A 711 -28.34 -26.35 -14.04
C ALA A 711 -29.00 -25.84 -12.76
N VAL A 712 -30.21 -25.26 -12.89
CA VAL A 712 -30.91 -24.57 -11.80
C VAL A 712 -32.38 -24.96 -11.71
N TRP A 713 -33.02 -24.71 -10.56
CA TRP A 713 -34.44 -24.98 -10.32
C TRP A 713 -35.20 -23.71 -9.98
N LEU A 714 -36.31 -23.49 -10.69
CA LEU A 714 -37.20 -22.33 -10.53
C LEU A 714 -38.64 -22.81 -10.40
N SER A 715 -39.47 -22.07 -9.68
CA SER A 715 -40.93 -22.22 -9.83
C SER A 715 -41.39 -21.61 -11.16
N ALA A 716 -42.56 -22.04 -11.67
CA ALA A 716 -43.13 -21.45 -12.88
C ALA A 716 -43.34 -19.93 -12.74
N ALA A 717 -43.81 -19.46 -11.59
CA ALA A 717 -43.99 -18.03 -11.31
C ALA A 717 -42.66 -17.24 -11.36
N GLN A 718 -41.58 -17.79 -10.80
CA GLN A 718 -40.26 -17.16 -10.84
C GLN A 718 -39.69 -17.10 -12.26
N ASN A 719 -39.82 -18.17 -13.05
CA ASN A 719 -39.40 -18.15 -14.46
C ASN A 719 -40.10 -17.02 -15.23
N GLN A 720 -41.40 -16.82 -15.01
CA GLN A 720 -42.15 -15.72 -15.64
C GLN A 720 -41.82 -14.34 -15.06
N GLY A 721 -41.21 -14.27 -13.88
CA GLY A 721 -40.84 -13.02 -13.21
C GLY A 721 -39.66 -12.30 -13.88
N PHE A 722 -38.78 -13.05 -14.55
CA PHE A 722 -37.65 -12.47 -15.27
C PHE A 722 -38.12 -11.83 -16.58
N SER A 723 -38.13 -10.50 -16.58
CA SER A 723 -38.59 -9.66 -17.70
C SER A 723 -37.50 -8.76 -18.27
N GLY A 724 -36.33 -8.72 -17.64
CA GLY A 724 -35.14 -7.97 -18.05
C GLY A 724 -34.18 -8.82 -18.88
N ALA A 725 -32.90 -8.45 -18.86
CA ALA A 725 -31.86 -9.17 -19.58
C ALA A 725 -31.61 -10.56 -18.95
N VAL A 726 -31.53 -11.58 -19.81
CA VAL A 726 -31.13 -12.95 -19.42
C VAL A 726 -29.79 -13.27 -20.08
N MET A 727 -28.76 -13.50 -19.26
CA MET A 727 -27.43 -13.90 -19.72
C MET A 727 -27.17 -15.35 -19.36
N ALA A 728 -27.08 -16.19 -20.38
CA ALA A 728 -26.80 -17.61 -20.33
C ALA A 728 -25.77 -17.89 -21.45
N PRO A 729 -24.46 -17.94 -21.11
CA PRO A 729 -23.39 -17.93 -22.12
C PRO A 729 -22.99 -19.33 -22.62
N GLY A 730 -23.55 -20.39 -22.05
CA GLY A 730 -23.32 -21.77 -22.49
C GLY A 730 -23.86 -22.00 -23.89
N THR A 731 -23.41 -23.08 -24.53
CA THR A 731 -23.90 -23.47 -25.86
C THR A 731 -23.96 -24.99 -26.01
N GLY A 732 -24.94 -25.47 -26.79
CA GLY A 732 -25.07 -26.89 -27.14
C GLY A 732 -25.34 -27.80 -25.94
N MET A 733 -24.68 -28.97 -25.88
CA MET A 733 -24.86 -29.94 -24.78
C MET A 733 -24.33 -29.47 -23.41
N ASN A 734 -23.53 -28.39 -23.40
CA ASN A 734 -23.09 -27.72 -22.17
C ASN A 734 -23.85 -26.39 -21.96
N GLY A 735 -25.01 -26.23 -22.62
CA GLY A 735 -25.88 -25.07 -22.44
C GLY A 735 -26.57 -25.06 -21.08
N GLU A 736 -27.12 -23.90 -20.72
CA GLU A 736 -27.82 -23.73 -19.45
C GLU A 736 -29.12 -24.54 -19.40
N THR A 737 -29.44 -25.07 -18.21
CA THR A 737 -30.64 -25.86 -17.96
C THR A 737 -31.47 -25.23 -16.85
N ILE A 738 -32.71 -24.85 -17.16
CA ILE A 738 -33.72 -24.48 -16.16
C ILE A 738 -34.68 -25.65 -15.97
N THR A 739 -34.75 -26.16 -14.75
CA THR A 739 -35.81 -27.08 -14.34
C THR A 739 -36.94 -26.30 -13.68
N VAL A 740 -38.13 -26.36 -14.25
CA VAL A 740 -39.32 -25.69 -13.71
C VAL A 740 -40.14 -26.66 -12.88
N VAL A 741 -40.47 -26.27 -11.66
CA VAL A 741 -41.33 -27.01 -10.73
C VAL A 741 -42.58 -26.21 -10.34
N GLY A 742 -43.62 -26.91 -9.91
CA GLY A 742 -44.86 -26.30 -9.44
C GLY A 742 -45.76 -25.78 -10.58
N ASP A 743 -46.88 -25.19 -10.21
CA ASP A 743 -48.01 -25.01 -11.13
C ASP A 743 -47.89 -23.76 -12.00
N GLY A 744 -48.46 -23.82 -13.20
CA GLY A 744 -48.69 -22.67 -14.07
C GLY A 744 -48.03 -22.75 -15.45
N ALA A 745 -48.36 -21.78 -16.30
CA ALA A 745 -47.79 -21.69 -17.63
C ALA A 745 -46.32 -21.26 -17.59
N VAL A 746 -45.54 -21.75 -18.55
CA VAL A 746 -44.10 -21.46 -18.69
C VAL A 746 -43.86 -20.82 -20.05
N THR A 747 -43.10 -19.73 -20.08
CA THR A 747 -42.50 -19.19 -21.29
C THR A 747 -41.00 -19.38 -21.18
N THR A 748 -40.36 -20.03 -22.15
CA THR A 748 -38.90 -20.19 -22.11
C THR A 748 -38.23 -18.82 -22.18
N LEU A 749 -37.22 -18.61 -21.35
CA LEU A 749 -36.42 -17.39 -21.36
C LEU A 749 -35.47 -17.39 -22.56
N ALA A 750 -35.21 -16.21 -23.10
CA ALA A 750 -34.28 -16.07 -24.21
C ALA A 750 -32.87 -16.49 -23.80
N ASN A 751 -32.08 -16.97 -24.76
CA ASN A 751 -30.71 -17.44 -24.58
C ASN A 751 -30.53 -18.70 -23.70
N VAL A 752 -31.59 -19.31 -23.15
CA VAL A 752 -31.47 -20.56 -22.37
C VAL A 752 -31.70 -21.76 -23.29
N GLU A 753 -30.73 -22.67 -23.34
CA GLU A 753 -30.78 -23.82 -24.25
C GLU A 753 -31.75 -24.90 -23.82
N ASN A 754 -31.84 -25.22 -22.53
CA ASN A 754 -32.53 -26.42 -22.06
C ASN A 754 -33.56 -26.10 -20.97
N TYR A 755 -34.77 -26.62 -21.18
CA TYR A 755 -35.88 -26.57 -20.23
C TYR A 755 -36.36 -27.97 -19.87
N ASN A 756 -36.42 -28.26 -18.58
CA ASN A 756 -37.05 -29.45 -18.03
C ASN A 756 -38.31 -29.01 -17.28
N VAL A 757 -39.49 -29.41 -17.73
CA VAL A 757 -40.74 -29.08 -17.05
C VAL A 757 -41.22 -30.27 -16.22
N GLY A 758 -41.33 -30.03 -14.91
CA GLY A 758 -41.83 -31.00 -13.94
C GLY A 758 -43.34 -30.94 -13.76
N ASP A 759 -43.80 -31.67 -12.75
CA ASP A 759 -45.21 -31.87 -12.40
C ASP A 759 -45.97 -30.55 -12.17
N ASP A 760 -47.12 -30.41 -12.83
CA ASP A 760 -48.16 -29.42 -12.55
C ASP A 760 -49.29 -30.13 -11.80
N SER A 761 -49.67 -29.65 -10.62
CA SER A 761 -50.68 -30.30 -9.80
C SER A 761 -52.07 -30.38 -10.47
N THR A 762 -52.30 -29.58 -11.50
CA THR A 762 -53.51 -29.63 -12.33
C THR A 762 -53.47 -30.72 -13.41
N ASN A 763 -52.34 -31.44 -13.54
CA ASN A 763 -52.01 -32.41 -14.58
C ASN A 763 -52.09 -31.84 -16.00
N ALA A 764 -51.93 -30.52 -16.15
CA ALA A 764 -51.97 -29.85 -17.43
C ALA A 764 -51.06 -28.61 -17.42
N ARG A 765 -50.20 -28.46 -18.42
CA ARG A 765 -49.29 -27.32 -18.52
C ARG A 765 -49.21 -26.81 -19.95
N THR A 766 -49.10 -25.48 -20.12
CA THR A 766 -48.71 -24.88 -21.40
C THR A 766 -47.28 -24.36 -21.30
N VAL A 767 -46.45 -24.74 -22.27
CA VAL A 767 -45.07 -24.24 -22.43
C VAL A 767 -44.99 -23.45 -23.74
N THR A 768 -44.77 -22.15 -23.68
CA THR A 768 -44.53 -21.30 -24.85
C THR A 768 -43.03 -21.18 -25.10
N ILE A 769 -42.61 -21.58 -26.29
CA ILE A 769 -41.20 -21.57 -26.69
C ILE A 769 -40.93 -20.23 -27.37
N ALA A 770 -40.00 -19.45 -26.80
CA ALA A 770 -39.64 -18.13 -27.30
C ALA A 770 -38.55 -18.16 -28.36
N ASP A 771 -37.59 -19.10 -28.24
CA ASP A 771 -36.42 -19.19 -29.12
C ASP A 771 -36.41 -20.49 -29.93
N ALA A 772 -35.99 -20.38 -31.19
CA ALA A 772 -36.02 -21.49 -32.15
C ALA A 772 -35.08 -22.66 -31.79
N THR A 773 -34.10 -22.45 -30.93
CA THR A 773 -33.07 -23.44 -30.58
C THR A 773 -33.29 -24.09 -29.21
N THR A 774 -34.28 -23.64 -28.44
CA THR A 774 -34.52 -24.15 -27.10
C THR A 774 -35.00 -25.61 -27.13
N ASN A 775 -34.39 -26.44 -26.29
CA ASN A 775 -34.80 -27.81 -26.04
C ASN A 775 -35.77 -27.84 -24.84
N VAL A 776 -36.89 -28.54 -24.97
CA VAL A 776 -37.87 -28.70 -23.89
C VAL A 776 -38.15 -30.19 -23.68
N THR A 777 -38.00 -30.65 -22.44
CA THR A 777 -38.37 -32.00 -22.02
C THR A 777 -39.45 -31.95 -20.94
N ALA A 778 -40.55 -32.66 -21.16
CA ALA A 778 -41.56 -32.91 -20.13
C ALA A 778 -41.18 -34.16 -19.33
N ASN A 779 -41.06 -34.00 -18.01
CA ASN A 779 -40.58 -35.05 -17.12
C ASN A 779 -41.68 -35.70 -16.26
N SER A 780 -42.88 -35.11 -16.20
CA SER A 780 -44.00 -35.68 -15.46
C SER A 780 -44.71 -36.75 -16.28
N ALA A 781 -45.02 -37.88 -15.65
CA ALA A 781 -45.80 -38.97 -16.24
C ALA A 781 -47.32 -38.80 -16.04
N THR A 782 -47.76 -37.64 -15.56
CA THR A 782 -49.18 -37.35 -15.30
C THR A 782 -49.68 -36.12 -16.04
N ASP A 783 -48.78 -35.27 -16.53
CA ASP A 783 -49.13 -33.99 -17.13
C ASP A 783 -49.45 -34.12 -18.62
N ALA A 784 -50.56 -33.55 -19.07
CA ALA A 784 -50.75 -33.24 -20.48
C ALA A 784 -50.10 -31.88 -20.81
N VAL A 785 -48.97 -31.89 -21.51
CA VAL A 785 -48.22 -30.69 -21.87
C VAL A 785 -48.60 -30.19 -23.26
N THR A 786 -48.95 -28.91 -23.35
CA THR A 786 -49.13 -28.19 -24.61
C THR A 786 -47.88 -27.37 -24.92
N PHE A 787 -47.11 -27.79 -25.92
CA PHE A 787 -45.95 -27.08 -26.43
C PHE A 787 -46.38 -26.08 -27.51
N ASN A 788 -46.35 -24.78 -27.18
CA ASN A 788 -46.68 -23.71 -28.09
C ASN A 788 -45.42 -23.16 -28.76
N VAL A 789 -45.17 -23.57 -30.00
CA VAL A 789 -44.02 -23.13 -30.82
C VAL A 789 -44.33 -21.83 -31.56
N GLY A 790 -45.61 -21.48 -31.72
CA GLY A 790 -46.01 -20.29 -32.47
C GLY A 790 -45.54 -20.35 -33.91
N ALA A 791 -44.90 -19.29 -34.39
CA ALA A 791 -44.47 -19.10 -35.79
C ALA A 791 -42.95 -19.28 -35.99
N LEU A 792 -42.28 -20.04 -35.11
CA LEU A 792 -40.82 -20.18 -35.13
C LEU A 792 -40.32 -21.10 -36.24
N ASN A 793 -39.11 -20.80 -36.75
CA ASN A 793 -38.29 -21.73 -37.53
C ASN A 793 -37.54 -22.66 -36.57
N PHE A 794 -38.28 -23.57 -35.92
CA PHE A 794 -37.80 -24.38 -34.82
C PHE A 794 -36.74 -25.42 -35.26
N THR A 795 -35.63 -25.44 -34.53
CA THR A 795 -34.46 -26.33 -34.73
C THR A 795 -34.02 -27.06 -33.45
N GLY A 796 -34.61 -26.73 -32.31
CA GLY A 796 -34.37 -27.42 -31.04
C GLY A 796 -35.03 -28.81 -30.96
N THR A 797 -35.09 -29.33 -29.74
CA THR A 797 -35.72 -30.62 -29.43
C THR A 797 -36.93 -30.44 -28.51
N ILE A 798 -38.07 -31.02 -28.87
CA ILE A 798 -39.20 -31.20 -27.96
C ILE A 798 -39.34 -32.68 -27.67
N ASN A 799 -39.22 -33.04 -26.40
CA ASN A 799 -39.45 -34.40 -25.94
C ASN A 799 -40.60 -34.40 -24.91
N GLY A 800 -41.76 -34.84 -25.37
CA GLY A 800 -42.92 -35.06 -24.51
C GLY A 800 -42.75 -36.28 -23.59
N ASP A 801 -43.71 -36.43 -22.68
CA ASP A 801 -43.87 -37.64 -21.90
C ASP A 801 -44.57 -38.72 -22.76
N ASN A 802 -44.33 -40.01 -22.46
CA ASN A 802 -44.86 -41.12 -23.27
C ASN A 802 -46.09 -41.82 -22.66
N THR A 803 -46.60 -41.29 -21.54
CA THR A 803 -47.69 -41.86 -20.75
C THR A 803 -48.97 -41.04 -20.87
N VAL A 804 -48.88 -39.72 -20.99
CA VAL A 804 -50.00 -38.82 -21.27
C VAL A 804 -49.79 -38.17 -22.65
N ALA A 805 -50.90 -37.87 -23.34
CA ALA A 805 -50.83 -37.36 -24.70
C ALA A 805 -50.52 -35.86 -24.71
N ASP A 806 -49.31 -35.51 -25.11
CA ASP A 806 -48.89 -34.13 -25.31
C ASP A 806 -49.39 -33.53 -26.63
N THR A 807 -49.52 -32.20 -26.65
CA THR A 807 -50.03 -31.41 -27.78
C THR A 807 -48.99 -30.43 -28.30
N LEU A 808 -48.76 -30.39 -29.62
CA LEU A 808 -47.99 -29.35 -30.28
C LEU A 808 -48.91 -28.28 -30.86
N ASN A 809 -48.67 -27.01 -30.57
CA ASN A 809 -49.43 -25.88 -31.14
C ASN A 809 -48.54 -25.05 -32.06
N LEU A 810 -48.97 -24.89 -33.32
CA LEU A 810 -48.26 -24.17 -34.38
C LEU A 810 -49.14 -23.06 -34.97
N SER A 811 -48.53 -21.94 -35.35
CA SER A 811 -49.20 -20.84 -36.05
C SER A 811 -48.57 -20.56 -37.41
N THR A 812 -49.18 -19.66 -38.20
CA THR A 812 -48.70 -19.32 -39.55
C THR A 812 -47.24 -18.89 -39.53
N GLY A 813 -46.42 -19.54 -40.38
CA GLY A 813 -44.99 -19.28 -40.49
C GLY A 813 -44.12 -20.28 -39.74
N ALA A 814 -44.69 -21.14 -38.90
CA ALA A 814 -43.91 -22.17 -38.20
C ALA A 814 -43.22 -23.13 -39.19
N ASP A 815 -41.93 -23.37 -39.00
CA ASP A 815 -41.17 -24.40 -39.69
C ASP A 815 -40.44 -25.25 -38.67
N ILE A 816 -40.96 -26.45 -38.39
CA ILE A 816 -40.36 -27.38 -37.44
C ILE A 816 -39.49 -28.44 -38.11
N SER A 817 -39.37 -28.42 -39.45
CA SER A 817 -38.69 -29.50 -40.20
C SER A 817 -37.20 -29.65 -39.88
N GLY A 818 -36.58 -28.65 -39.25
CA GLY A 818 -35.20 -28.70 -38.77
C GLY A 818 -35.05 -29.17 -37.31
N GLY A 819 -36.14 -29.26 -36.55
CA GLY A 819 -36.14 -29.67 -35.15
C GLY A 819 -36.44 -31.15 -34.93
N THR A 820 -36.27 -31.61 -33.70
CA THR A 820 -36.60 -32.99 -33.27
C THR A 820 -37.83 -32.97 -32.37
N ILE A 821 -38.88 -33.69 -32.73
CA ILE A 821 -40.12 -33.77 -31.94
C ILE A 821 -40.39 -35.24 -31.62
N THR A 822 -40.40 -35.60 -30.35
CA THR A 822 -40.64 -36.96 -29.86
C THR A 822 -41.71 -36.98 -28.79
N ASN A 823 -42.48 -38.08 -28.73
CA ASN A 823 -43.56 -38.31 -27.76
C ASN A 823 -44.67 -37.25 -27.72
N VAL A 824 -44.84 -36.46 -28.78
CA VAL A 824 -45.96 -35.51 -28.90
C VAL A 824 -47.00 -36.09 -29.86
N ALA A 825 -48.18 -36.42 -29.33
CA ALA A 825 -49.19 -37.17 -30.08
C ALA A 825 -50.18 -36.27 -30.82
N ALA A 826 -50.59 -35.14 -30.23
CA ALA A 826 -51.62 -34.25 -30.76
C ALA A 826 -51.04 -33.01 -31.45
N LEU A 827 -51.79 -32.45 -32.41
CA LEU A 827 -51.43 -31.24 -33.15
C LEU A 827 -52.58 -30.25 -33.17
N VAL A 828 -52.29 -28.99 -32.87
CA VAL A 828 -53.20 -27.86 -33.01
C VAL A 828 -52.58 -26.86 -33.97
N LEU A 829 -53.36 -26.45 -34.97
CA LEU A 829 -53.01 -25.39 -35.90
C LEU A 829 -53.90 -24.17 -35.66
N ALA A 830 -53.30 -23.00 -35.61
CA ALA A 830 -54.05 -21.74 -35.58
C ALA A 830 -54.90 -21.58 -36.85
N LEU A 831 -55.98 -20.80 -36.76
CA LEU A 831 -56.88 -20.54 -37.89
C LEU A 831 -56.09 -20.03 -39.12
N SER A 832 -56.26 -20.70 -40.27
CA SER A 832 -55.57 -20.40 -41.52
C SER A 832 -54.04 -20.52 -41.44
N ALA A 833 -53.50 -21.32 -40.52
CA ALA A 833 -52.06 -21.52 -40.38
C ALA A 833 -51.44 -22.17 -41.61
N ALA A 834 -50.31 -21.63 -42.06
CA ALA A 834 -49.42 -22.26 -43.03
C ALA A 834 -48.11 -22.64 -42.32
N VAL A 835 -47.81 -23.94 -42.24
CA VAL A 835 -46.68 -24.49 -41.47
C VAL A 835 -45.85 -25.45 -42.30
N ARG A 836 -44.60 -25.70 -41.89
CA ARG A 836 -43.69 -26.65 -42.56
C ARG A 836 -43.16 -27.72 -41.59
N LEU A 837 -43.26 -28.98 -42.02
CA LEU A 837 -42.89 -30.17 -41.25
C LEU A 837 -41.99 -31.08 -42.08
N SER A 838 -41.17 -31.91 -41.44
CA SER A 838 -40.57 -33.08 -42.11
C SER A 838 -41.61 -34.20 -42.29
N ALA A 839 -41.38 -35.12 -43.23
CA ALA A 839 -42.26 -36.30 -43.35
C ALA A 839 -42.32 -37.11 -42.05
N ALA A 840 -41.18 -37.31 -41.36
CA ALA A 840 -41.17 -38.04 -40.10
C ALA A 840 -42.07 -37.38 -39.03
N GLN A 841 -42.01 -36.05 -38.90
CA GLN A 841 -42.87 -35.31 -37.96
C GLN A 841 -44.34 -35.37 -38.35
N ASN A 842 -44.68 -35.22 -39.65
CA ASN A 842 -46.06 -35.33 -40.12
C ASN A 842 -46.66 -36.71 -39.77
N GLN A 843 -45.89 -37.78 -39.89
CA GLN A 843 -46.32 -39.14 -39.53
C GLN A 843 -46.32 -39.40 -38.02
N GLY A 844 -45.68 -38.55 -37.22
CA GLY A 844 -45.53 -38.72 -35.78
C GLY A 844 -46.78 -38.43 -34.95
N PHE A 845 -47.73 -37.65 -35.51
CA PHE A 845 -48.96 -37.30 -34.80
C PHE A 845 -49.98 -38.45 -34.86
N SER A 846 -50.12 -39.18 -33.75
CA SER A 846 -51.09 -40.28 -33.60
C SER A 846 -52.33 -39.93 -32.79
N GLY A 847 -52.39 -38.71 -32.23
CA GLY A 847 -53.46 -38.20 -31.37
C GLY A 847 -54.46 -37.31 -32.13
N ALA A 848 -55.15 -36.44 -31.39
CA ALA A 848 -56.12 -35.51 -31.98
C ALA A 848 -55.42 -34.42 -32.80
N VAL A 849 -55.96 -34.14 -33.99
CA VAL A 849 -55.52 -33.03 -34.86
C VAL A 849 -56.64 -32.01 -34.98
N THR A 850 -56.37 -30.77 -34.54
CA THR A 850 -57.31 -29.66 -34.58
C THR A 850 -56.84 -28.60 -35.57
N ALA A 851 -57.63 -28.39 -36.62
CA ALA A 851 -57.42 -27.40 -37.67
C ALA A 851 -58.81 -26.79 -37.97
N PRO A 852 -59.11 -25.58 -37.46
CA PRO A 852 -60.48 -25.04 -37.45
C PRO A 852 -60.90 -24.35 -38.76
N GLY A 853 -59.95 -24.08 -39.66
CA GLY A 853 -60.17 -23.42 -40.93
C GLY A 853 -61.00 -24.26 -41.90
N THR A 854 -61.69 -23.57 -42.81
CA THR A 854 -62.43 -24.21 -43.91
C THR A 854 -62.27 -23.46 -45.23
N GLY A 855 -62.23 -24.20 -46.34
CA GLY A 855 -62.13 -23.68 -47.70
C GLY A 855 -60.88 -22.83 -47.95
N MET A 856 -61.06 -21.58 -48.39
CA MET A 856 -59.93 -20.65 -48.64
C MET A 856 -59.20 -20.21 -47.36
N ASN A 857 -59.78 -20.51 -46.19
CA ASN A 857 -59.16 -20.27 -44.89
C ASN A 857 -58.66 -21.57 -44.24
N GLY A 858 -58.57 -22.68 -44.99
CA GLY A 858 -58.07 -23.95 -44.49
C GLY A 858 -56.57 -23.91 -44.20
N GLU A 859 -56.14 -24.60 -43.14
CA GLU A 859 -54.74 -24.72 -42.76
C GLU A 859 -53.93 -25.48 -43.83
N THR A 860 -52.67 -25.07 -44.02
CA THR A 860 -51.74 -25.66 -45.00
C THR A 860 -50.54 -26.27 -44.29
N ILE A 861 -50.30 -27.57 -44.50
CA ILE A 861 -49.05 -28.23 -44.11
C ILE A 861 -48.16 -28.40 -45.34
N THR A 862 -46.97 -27.82 -45.30
CA THR A 862 -45.90 -28.11 -46.26
C THR A 862 -45.00 -29.22 -45.71
N VAL A 863 -44.91 -30.35 -46.41
CA VAL A 863 -44.06 -31.48 -45.99
C VAL A 863 -42.76 -31.48 -46.77
N ALA A 864 -41.63 -31.57 -46.06
CA ALA A 864 -40.29 -31.54 -46.63
C ALA A 864 -39.46 -32.80 -46.30
N GLY A 865 -38.34 -32.98 -47.01
CA GLY A 865 -37.41 -34.11 -46.84
C GLY A 865 -37.77 -35.32 -47.69
N ASP A 866 -37.38 -36.52 -47.26
CA ASP A 866 -37.70 -37.79 -47.93
C ASP A 866 -38.74 -38.61 -47.13
N GLY A 867 -39.41 -39.58 -47.76
CA GLY A 867 -40.31 -40.53 -47.08
C GLY A 867 -41.82 -40.29 -47.31
N ALA A 868 -42.65 -41.31 -47.06
CA ALA A 868 -44.08 -41.28 -47.35
C ALA A 868 -44.86 -40.23 -46.52
N VAL A 869 -45.89 -39.64 -47.13
CA VAL A 869 -46.75 -38.64 -46.50
C VAL A 869 -48.18 -39.17 -46.39
N THR A 870 -48.71 -39.22 -45.18
CA THR A 870 -50.13 -39.50 -44.91
C THR A 870 -50.82 -38.20 -44.50
N THR A 871 -51.99 -37.92 -45.08
CA THR A 871 -52.78 -36.76 -44.69
C THR A 871 -53.35 -36.95 -43.28
N LEU A 872 -53.06 -36.02 -42.38
CA LEU A 872 -53.72 -35.89 -41.09
C LEU A 872 -55.17 -35.46 -41.28
N THR A 873 -56.07 -36.04 -40.48
CA THR A 873 -57.49 -35.66 -40.43
C THR A 873 -57.67 -34.19 -40.07
N ASN A 874 -58.71 -33.55 -40.63
CA ASN A 874 -59.08 -32.15 -40.46
C ASN A 874 -58.16 -31.10 -41.13
N VAL A 875 -57.00 -31.48 -41.67
CA VAL A 875 -56.15 -30.57 -42.46
C VAL A 875 -56.61 -30.58 -43.92
N GLU A 876 -56.95 -29.41 -44.47
CA GLU A 876 -57.54 -29.29 -45.81
C GLU A 876 -56.50 -29.21 -46.93
N ASN A 877 -55.35 -28.57 -46.68
CA ASN A 877 -54.36 -28.29 -47.72
C ASN A 877 -52.99 -28.92 -47.39
N TYR A 878 -52.44 -29.67 -48.34
CA TYR A 878 -51.07 -30.19 -48.28
C TYR A 878 -50.26 -29.67 -49.46
N SER A 879 -49.06 -29.19 -49.17
CA SER A 879 -48.03 -28.89 -50.16
C SER A 879 -46.86 -29.84 -49.96
N ILE A 880 -46.35 -30.44 -51.03
CA ILE A 880 -45.24 -31.39 -50.96
C ILE A 880 -44.01 -30.72 -51.55
N GLY A 881 -42.97 -30.54 -50.72
CA GLY A 881 -41.67 -30.03 -51.18
C GLY A 881 -40.83 -31.11 -51.86
N ASP A 882 -39.71 -30.70 -52.46
CA ASP A 882 -38.78 -31.61 -53.15
C ASP A 882 -38.32 -32.77 -52.23
N ASP A 883 -38.39 -33.99 -52.77
CA ASP A 883 -37.93 -35.24 -52.18
C ASP A 883 -36.73 -35.75 -52.99
N SER A 884 -35.64 -36.09 -52.32
CA SER A 884 -34.40 -36.51 -52.97
C SER A 884 -34.58 -37.83 -53.74
N SER A 885 -35.59 -38.62 -53.39
CA SER A 885 -35.92 -39.88 -54.03
C SER A 885 -36.93 -39.77 -55.19
N ASN A 886 -37.58 -38.62 -55.38
CA ASN A 886 -38.68 -38.40 -56.35
C ASN A 886 -39.78 -39.49 -56.30
N ALA A 887 -40.02 -40.11 -55.14
CA ALA A 887 -40.82 -41.32 -55.00
C ALA A 887 -42.01 -41.19 -54.02
N ARG A 888 -42.33 -39.97 -53.58
CA ARG A 888 -43.37 -39.68 -52.58
C ARG A 888 -44.81 -39.97 -52.98
#